data_AF-A0A928DG14-F1
#
_entry.id   AF-A0A928DG14-F1
#
_cell.length_a   1.000
_cell.length_b   1.000
_cell.length_c   1.000
_cell.angle_alpha   90.00
_cell.angle_beta   90.00
_cell.angle_gamma   90.00
#
_symmetry.space_group_name_H-M   'P 1'
#
loop_
_entity.id
_entity.type
_entity.pdbx_description
1 polymer ?
#
loop_
_entity_poly.entity_id
_entity_poly.type
_entity_poly.pdbx_seq_one_letter_code
_entity_poly.pdbx_strand_id
1 'polypeptide(L)'
;METNAPAVSFRDLSLVYGKKTVGLDSVSLDIPAQKVIGLIGPDGVGKSTLLSLITGAHKMQEGTLQVLGGDMRDAKHRSRICPQIAYMPQGLGKNLYFTLTVEENLQFFGRLFGHDAAERRRRIDRLTKSTGLYPFLDRPAGKLSGGMKQKLGLCCSLIHDPDLLVLDEPTTGVDPLARRQFWDLVDNIKREQPNMSVIVATAYMDEAQRFDWLIAMDEGKILDTGTPAELLAKTGKDNLDAAFIQLLPEEKRAGHKDLHVPPLESSGGNGYSIEAEGLTKKFGSFTAVDHVSFKIREGEIFGFLGSNGCGKTTTMRMLTGLLPATEGTAKLFGKPIGSNSMEVREQLGYMTQLFSLYGELSVRQNLELYARLYRIPESEIPERVEEMMNRFQLKEIEKVLPKDLPLGLKQRLSLAAAVIHRPKILILDEPTSGVDPVARDLFWELIIELSRRDKVTIFITTHFMNEAERCDRISLMHAGRSLTCETPAEIVKQRNAATLEEAFIGILEDADPANKAEQASSMGQDEVQEPAAPVPAKKPSAFRQKLDKVFSFQRWYSCFWREYLELMRDPIRATLALFGAIILMLVMGYGINMDVEDLPFAILDRDQTIASQNYALNISGSRYFVEKPPVKDYTDLDSRMKSGELSLVVEIPPGFGRDMEKGLSPEVSFWIDGAMPSRAETINGYVSALHQKWLETQNQGQDRKGLVSVETRYRYNPDVLSLPAMVPAMIPILMLMIPAILAALAVVREKEMGSIINLYVTPLSRLEFLLGKQFPYLLFSMLSCLLLIVMAVTIFDVPVKGSFLTLIFSCVCYCIIATGMGLLASSVTRSQIAVIFLTMIGTLLPSVQLCGLTNPVDTQEGMARVIGEIYPTTHMLLISRGIFNKALGFADLRQPIMVLLIMIPIIIGLGVMFQKKQES
;
A
#
# COMPACT_ATOMS: atom_id res chain seq x y z
N MET A 1 -8.27 40.73 33.73
CA MET A 1 -7.61 40.27 32.48
C MET A 1 -6.75 39.08 32.85
N GLU A 2 -7.33 37.88 32.86
CA GLU A 2 -6.55 36.64 33.02
C GLU A 2 -5.93 36.32 31.65
N THR A 3 -4.62 36.39 31.55
CA THR A 3 -3.87 35.97 30.37
C THR A 3 -3.99 34.46 30.23
N ASN A 4 -4.93 33.98 29.40
CA ASN A 4 -5.01 32.58 29.01
C ASN A 4 -3.67 32.14 28.42
N ALA A 5 -3.07 31.10 28.99
CA ALA A 5 -1.84 30.52 28.46
C ALA A 5 -2.05 30.05 27.01
N PRO A 6 -1.06 30.20 26.11
CA PRO A 6 -1.18 29.75 24.72
C PRO A 6 -1.35 28.23 24.65
N ALA A 7 -2.16 27.75 23.70
CA ALA A 7 -2.37 26.31 23.50
C ALA A 7 -1.11 25.64 22.93
N VAL A 8 -0.38 26.37 22.07
CA VAL A 8 0.87 25.95 21.46
C VAL A 8 1.81 27.15 21.45
N SER A 9 3.07 26.94 21.84
CA SER A 9 4.14 27.95 21.77
C SER A 9 5.37 27.31 21.14
N PHE A 10 5.96 27.95 20.14
CA PHE A 10 7.22 27.50 19.56
C PHE A 10 8.19 28.65 19.34
N ARG A 11 9.47 28.33 19.41
CA ARG A 11 10.60 29.24 19.23
C ARG A 11 11.68 28.58 18.37
N ASP A 12 12.13 29.30 17.35
CA ASP A 12 13.19 28.94 16.41
C ASP A 12 13.04 27.51 15.86
N LEU A 13 11.81 27.13 15.53
CA LEU A 13 11.47 25.78 15.11
C LEU A 13 11.86 25.58 13.63
N SER A 14 12.76 24.63 13.39
CA SER A 14 13.21 24.28 12.04
C SER A 14 13.08 22.78 11.78
N LEU A 15 12.73 22.43 10.54
CA LEU A 15 12.68 21.04 10.08
C LEU A 15 13.12 20.96 8.62
N VAL A 16 14.04 20.05 8.33
CA VAL A 16 14.50 19.73 6.98
C VAL A 16 14.20 18.27 6.66
N TYR A 17 13.52 18.02 5.54
CA TYR A 17 13.31 16.69 4.98
C TYR A 17 14.48 16.29 4.08
N GLY A 18 15.09 15.14 4.38
CA GLY A 18 16.23 14.63 3.63
C GLY A 18 17.44 15.57 3.67
N LYS A 19 18.11 15.77 2.53
CA LYS A 19 19.31 16.62 2.43
C LYS A 19 19.05 18.04 1.92
N LYS A 20 17.85 18.36 1.42
CA LYS A 20 17.63 19.61 0.66
C LYS A 20 16.27 20.31 0.84
N THR A 21 15.25 19.66 1.39
CA THR A 21 13.90 20.26 1.43
C THR A 21 13.64 20.86 2.81
N VAL A 22 13.70 22.19 2.91
CA VAL A 22 13.36 22.91 4.14
C VAL A 22 11.83 22.89 4.30
N GLY A 23 11.34 22.27 5.37
CA GLY A 23 9.92 22.24 5.73
C GLY A 23 9.52 23.40 6.63
N LEU A 24 10.40 23.83 7.54
CA LEU A 24 10.24 25.03 8.38
C LEU A 24 11.59 25.70 8.59
N ASP A 25 11.61 27.04 8.58
CA ASP A 25 12.81 27.86 8.77
C ASP A 25 12.64 28.80 9.96
N SER A 26 13.14 28.37 11.12
CA SER A 26 13.31 29.18 12.34
C SER A 26 12.05 29.95 12.76
N VAL A 27 10.89 29.30 12.73
CA VAL A 27 9.62 29.96 13.04
C VAL A 27 9.37 30.08 14.55
N SER A 28 8.79 31.20 14.96
CA SER A 28 8.48 31.52 16.36
C SER A 28 7.09 32.13 16.47
N LEU A 29 6.18 31.52 17.24
CA LEU A 29 4.82 32.03 17.45
C LEU A 29 4.20 31.45 18.72
N ASP A 30 3.28 32.22 19.31
CA ASP A 30 2.36 31.75 20.35
C ASP A 30 0.93 31.68 19.79
N ILE A 31 0.34 30.48 19.79
CA ILE A 31 -1.01 30.24 19.29
C ILE A 31 -2.00 30.41 20.45
N PRO A 32 -3.02 31.28 20.33
CA PRO A 32 -4.00 31.50 21.38
C PRO A 32 -4.82 30.23 21.66
N ALA A 33 -5.13 29.97 22.92
CA ALA A 33 -6.01 28.86 23.31
C ALA A 33 -7.49 29.18 23.06
N GLN A 34 -8.30 28.12 22.95
CA GLN A 34 -9.76 28.15 22.86
C GLN A 34 -10.33 28.86 21.62
N LYS A 35 -9.51 29.06 20.58
CA LYS A 35 -9.92 29.66 19.29
C LYS A 35 -9.85 28.63 18.15
N VAL A 36 -10.46 28.97 17.02
CA VAL A 36 -10.25 28.32 15.73
C VAL A 36 -9.15 29.08 14.99
N ILE A 37 -8.01 28.42 14.78
CA ILE A 37 -6.82 28.99 14.15
C ILE A 37 -6.63 28.39 12.76
N GLY A 38 -6.53 29.22 11.73
CA GLY A 38 -6.22 28.82 10.36
C GLY A 38 -4.75 29.03 9.99
N LEU A 39 -4.09 27.99 9.52
CA LEU A 39 -2.83 28.08 8.80
C LEU A 39 -3.16 28.18 7.31
N ILE A 40 -2.89 29.34 6.72
CA ILE A 40 -3.13 29.62 5.31
C ILE A 40 -1.81 29.72 4.56
N GLY A 41 -1.81 29.21 3.35
CA GLY A 41 -0.66 29.28 2.46
C GLY A 41 -0.69 28.18 1.41
N PRO A 42 0.20 28.25 0.42
CA PRO A 42 0.21 27.32 -0.69
C PRO A 42 0.61 25.89 -0.31
N ASP A 43 0.40 24.94 -1.21
CA ASP A 43 0.81 23.55 -0.97
C ASP A 43 2.34 23.46 -0.90
N GLY A 44 2.85 22.72 0.09
CA GLY A 44 4.29 22.55 0.29
C GLY A 44 5.01 23.63 1.08
N VAL A 45 4.33 24.66 1.59
CA VAL A 45 4.97 25.73 2.41
C VAL A 45 5.28 25.34 3.86
N GLY A 46 5.02 24.11 4.26
CA GLY A 46 5.29 23.64 5.62
C GLY A 46 4.10 23.62 6.57
N LYS A 47 2.86 23.85 6.10
CA LYS A 47 1.63 23.77 6.93
C LYS A 47 1.52 22.42 7.63
N SER A 48 1.44 21.34 6.86
CA SER A 48 1.35 19.96 7.36
C SER A 48 2.59 19.58 8.19
N THR A 49 3.76 20.13 7.84
CA THR A 49 4.99 19.95 8.63
C THR A 49 4.84 20.53 10.03
N LEU A 50 4.35 21.77 10.17
CA LEU A 50 4.10 22.40 11.46
C LEU A 50 3.06 21.61 12.26
N LEU A 51 1.94 21.22 11.64
CA LEU A 51 0.91 20.41 12.30
C LEU A 51 1.43 19.06 12.78
N SER A 52 2.29 18.41 12.00
CA SER A 52 2.90 17.13 12.36
C SER A 52 3.87 17.22 13.55
N LEU A 53 4.52 18.38 13.75
CA LEU A 53 5.37 18.64 14.91
C LEU A 53 4.51 18.92 16.15
N ILE A 54 3.47 19.76 16.03
CA ILE A 54 2.52 20.08 17.10
C ILE A 54 1.86 18.82 17.66
N THR A 55 1.49 17.89 16.78
CA THR A 55 0.84 16.62 17.15
C THR A 55 1.82 15.55 17.65
N GLY A 56 3.13 15.78 17.51
CA GLY A 56 4.18 14.84 17.88
C GLY A 56 4.37 13.69 16.89
N ALA A 57 3.72 13.72 15.73
CA ALA A 57 3.87 12.74 14.66
C ALA A 57 5.30 12.74 14.07
N HIS A 58 5.89 13.92 13.90
CA HIS A 58 7.28 14.09 13.49
C HIS A 58 8.21 14.38 14.68
N LYS A 59 9.45 13.89 14.60
CA LYS A 59 10.49 14.21 15.58
C LYS A 59 11.03 15.62 15.30
N MET A 60 11.09 16.44 16.35
CA MET A 60 11.74 17.76 16.28
C MET A 60 13.25 17.64 15.98
N GLN A 61 13.77 18.55 15.17
CA GLN A 61 15.20 18.69 14.86
C GLN A 61 15.81 19.84 15.66
N GLU A 62 15.37 21.08 15.42
CA GLU A 62 15.86 22.30 16.08
C GLU A 62 14.72 23.07 16.78
N GLY A 63 15.06 24.07 17.59
CA GLY A 63 14.08 24.90 18.31
C GLY A 63 13.36 24.24 19.50
N THR A 64 12.47 24.99 20.12
CA THR A 64 11.63 24.53 21.24
C THR A 64 10.15 24.58 20.86
N LEU A 65 9.38 23.57 21.26
CA LEU A 65 7.94 23.47 21.01
C LEU A 65 7.25 23.01 22.29
N GLN A 66 6.36 23.84 22.79
CA GLN A 66 5.49 23.56 23.91
C GLN A 66 4.04 23.42 23.44
N VAL A 67 3.37 22.35 23.87
CA VAL A 67 1.97 22.07 23.53
C VAL A 67 1.25 21.73 24.81
N LEU A 68 0.09 22.36 25.06
CA LEU A 68 -0.70 22.17 26.29
C LEU A 68 0.15 22.29 27.58
N GLY A 69 1.06 23.27 27.61
CA GLY A 69 1.86 23.63 28.79
C GLY A 69 3.09 22.75 29.08
N GLY A 70 3.63 22.00 28.12
CA GLY A 70 4.93 21.35 28.28
C GLY A 70 5.66 21.02 26.98
N ASP A 71 6.94 20.64 27.11
CA ASP A 71 7.86 20.45 25.98
C ASP A 71 7.62 19.13 25.23
N MET A 72 7.44 19.24 23.92
CA MET A 72 7.28 18.11 23.00
C MET A 72 8.55 17.27 22.82
N ARG A 73 9.72 17.71 23.27
CA ARG A 73 10.94 16.87 23.32
C ARG A 73 10.88 15.83 24.43
N ASP A 74 10.17 16.09 25.53
CA ASP A 74 10.03 15.13 26.64
C ASP A 74 9.06 14.00 26.29
N ALA A 75 9.58 12.77 26.28
CA ALA A 75 8.79 11.56 26.01
C ALA A 75 7.68 11.31 27.05
N LYS A 76 7.87 11.71 28.32
CA LYS A 76 6.86 11.56 29.37
C LYS A 76 5.72 12.55 29.17
N HIS A 77 6.04 13.80 28.87
CA HIS A 77 5.06 14.82 28.54
C HIS A 77 4.24 14.44 27.29
N ARG A 78 4.91 14.09 26.17
CA ARG A 78 4.23 13.62 24.95
C ARG A 78 3.24 12.49 25.23
N SER A 79 3.68 11.45 25.95
CA SER A 79 2.82 10.29 26.24
C SER A 79 1.60 10.65 27.10
N ARG A 80 1.64 11.76 27.85
CA ARG A 80 0.53 12.26 28.66
C ARG A 80 -0.46 13.08 27.83
N ILE A 81 0.02 13.90 26.90
CA ILE A 81 -0.82 14.83 26.14
C ILE A 81 -1.31 14.28 24.79
N CYS A 82 -0.66 13.29 24.17
CA CYS A 82 -1.15 12.70 22.92
C CYS A 82 -2.61 12.22 23.00
N PRO A 83 -3.10 11.64 24.12
CA PRO A 83 -4.53 11.34 24.27
C PRO A 83 -5.48 12.55 24.27
N GLN A 84 -4.96 13.76 24.48
CA GLN A 84 -5.71 15.03 24.49
C GLN A 84 -5.62 15.76 23.15
N ILE A 85 -4.82 15.25 22.19
CA ILE A 85 -4.64 15.84 20.87
C ILE A 85 -5.27 14.91 19.84
N ALA A 86 -6.26 15.42 19.11
CA ALA A 86 -6.80 14.74 17.95
C ALA A 86 -6.14 15.27 16.68
N TYR A 87 -5.73 14.36 15.78
CA TYR A 87 -5.12 14.73 14.52
C TYR A 87 -5.80 14.05 13.34
N MET A 88 -6.24 14.86 12.39
CA MET A 88 -6.74 14.43 11.10
C MET A 88 -5.71 14.83 10.03
N PRO A 89 -4.94 13.88 9.49
CA PRO A 89 -3.87 14.13 8.52
C PRO A 89 -4.40 14.49 7.13
N GLN A 90 -3.58 15.19 6.34
CA GLN A 90 -3.91 15.56 4.96
C GLN A 90 -4.21 14.34 4.08
N GLY A 91 -5.35 14.37 3.40
CA GLY A 91 -5.78 13.36 2.43
C GLY A 91 -6.96 12.52 2.89
N LEU A 92 -7.79 12.11 1.93
CA LEU A 92 -9.09 11.48 2.18
C LEU A 92 -8.96 10.14 2.93
N GLY A 93 -9.20 10.19 4.24
CA GLY A 93 -9.29 9.03 5.11
C GLY A 93 -7.95 8.35 5.44
N LYS A 94 -6.82 9.08 5.44
CA LYS A 94 -5.52 8.51 5.88
C LYS A 94 -5.51 8.07 7.35
N ASN A 95 -6.39 8.62 8.19
CA ASN A 95 -6.60 8.16 9.57
C ASN A 95 -7.58 6.97 9.66
N LEU A 96 -8.20 6.53 8.56
CA LEU A 96 -9.22 5.49 8.55
C LEU A 96 -8.67 4.14 8.08
N TYR A 97 -9.34 3.07 8.50
CA TYR A 97 -9.14 1.73 7.95
C TYR A 97 -10.25 1.42 6.95
N PHE A 98 -9.93 1.43 5.65
CA PHE A 98 -10.91 1.35 4.57
C PHE A 98 -11.68 0.03 4.48
N THR A 99 -11.09 -1.05 4.99
CA THR A 99 -11.67 -2.39 5.05
C THR A 99 -12.70 -2.54 6.18
N LEU A 100 -12.65 -1.66 7.19
CA LEU A 100 -13.54 -1.63 8.33
C LEU A 100 -14.80 -0.81 8.01
N THR A 101 -15.91 -1.13 8.67
CA THR A 101 -17.15 -0.34 8.59
C THR A 101 -17.01 0.98 9.36
N VAL A 102 -17.99 1.88 9.18
CA VAL A 102 -18.12 3.12 9.97
C VAL A 102 -18.10 2.80 11.46
N GLU A 103 -18.91 1.84 11.92
CA GLU A 103 -18.95 1.45 13.33
C GLU A 103 -17.63 0.83 13.78
N GLU A 104 -17.03 -0.06 12.99
CA GLU A 104 -15.80 -0.75 13.38
C GLU A 104 -14.61 0.20 13.54
N ASN A 105 -14.50 1.22 12.68
CA ASN A 105 -13.51 2.28 12.83
C ASN A 105 -13.70 3.00 14.18
N LEU A 106 -14.91 3.42 14.49
CA LEU A 106 -15.19 4.14 15.72
C LEU A 106 -15.00 3.26 16.97
N GLN A 107 -15.39 1.98 16.92
CA GLN A 107 -15.14 1.03 17.99
C GLN A 107 -13.63 0.84 18.23
N PHE A 108 -12.83 0.79 17.17
CA PHE A 108 -11.37 0.69 17.27
C PHE A 108 -10.78 1.91 18.00
N PHE A 109 -11.09 3.13 17.55
CA PHE A 109 -10.59 4.34 18.20
C PHE A 109 -11.09 4.47 19.64
N GLY A 110 -12.38 4.24 19.90
CA GLY A 110 -12.92 4.30 21.24
C GLY A 110 -12.24 3.33 22.22
N ARG A 111 -11.90 2.10 21.79
CA ARG A 111 -11.17 1.15 22.65
C ARG A 111 -9.73 1.59 22.88
N LEU A 112 -9.08 2.18 21.87
CA LEU A 112 -7.70 2.60 21.93
C LEU A 112 -7.48 3.72 22.97
N PHE A 113 -8.47 4.62 23.10
CA PHE A 113 -8.51 5.66 24.14
C PHE A 113 -9.09 5.17 25.49
N GLY A 114 -9.43 3.88 25.61
CA GLY A 114 -9.79 3.26 26.89
C GLY A 114 -11.27 3.37 27.28
N HIS A 115 -12.16 3.75 26.37
CA HIS A 115 -13.59 3.84 26.66
C HIS A 115 -14.20 2.45 26.83
N ASP A 116 -15.13 2.30 27.78
CA ASP A 116 -15.87 1.06 27.98
C ASP A 116 -16.94 0.83 26.89
N ALA A 117 -17.60 -0.33 26.90
CA ALA A 117 -18.55 -0.67 25.83
C ALA A 117 -19.79 0.24 25.78
N ALA A 118 -20.31 0.66 26.94
CA ALA A 118 -21.50 1.50 27.01
C ALA A 118 -21.17 2.93 26.57
N GLU A 119 -20.06 3.47 27.04
CA GLU A 119 -19.58 4.81 26.68
C GLU A 119 -19.22 4.89 25.20
N ARG A 120 -18.55 3.87 24.65
CA ARG A 120 -18.29 3.81 23.20
C ARG A 120 -19.58 3.84 22.40
N ARG A 121 -20.58 3.02 22.75
CA ARG A 121 -21.84 2.98 22.00
C ARG A 121 -22.54 4.34 22.04
N ARG A 122 -22.66 4.93 23.23
CA ARG A 122 -23.26 6.25 23.42
C ARG A 122 -22.59 7.34 22.57
N ARG A 123 -21.26 7.37 22.55
CA ARG A 123 -20.49 8.34 21.77
C ARG A 123 -20.58 8.11 20.27
N ILE A 124 -20.52 6.85 19.84
CA ILE A 124 -20.72 6.45 18.43
C ILE A 124 -22.07 6.96 17.96
N ASP A 125 -23.13 6.69 18.71
CA ASP A 125 -24.49 7.09 18.34
C ASP A 125 -24.63 8.62 18.30
N ARG A 126 -24.09 9.33 19.30
CA ARG A 126 -24.10 10.80 19.32
C ARG A 126 -23.40 11.39 18.10
N LEU A 127 -22.15 11.00 17.87
CA LEU A 127 -21.32 11.55 16.78
C LEU A 127 -21.94 11.21 15.43
N THR A 128 -22.30 9.95 15.20
CA THR A 128 -22.83 9.52 13.90
C THR A 128 -24.23 10.08 13.60
N LYS A 129 -25.05 10.38 14.60
CA LYS A 129 -26.31 11.13 14.41
C LYS A 129 -26.04 12.58 14.03
N SER A 130 -25.16 13.27 14.77
CA SER A 130 -24.79 14.67 14.47
C SER A 130 -24.17 14.84 13.08
N THR A 131 -23.51 13.80 12.56
CA THR A 131 -22.81 13.86 11.27
C THR A 131 -23.61 13.23 10.11
N GLY A 132 -24.82 12.72 10.35
CA GLY A 132 -25.63 12.01 9.35
C GLY A 132 -25.04 10.65 8.90
N LEU A 133 -24.11 10.06 9.66
CA LEU A 133 -23.48 8.77 9.34
C LEU A 133 -24.21 7.58 9.99
N TYR A 134 -25.16 7.83 10.88
CA TYR A 134 -25.89 6.77 11.61
C TYR A 134 -26.58 5.73 10.71
N PRO A 135 -27.16 6.08 9.54
CA PRO A 135 -27.74 5.06 8.63
C PRO A 135 -26.69 4.17 7.95
N PHE A 136 -25.41 4.55 8.00
CA PHE A 136 -24.33 3.92 7.25
C PHE A 136 -23.32 3.17 8.15
N LEU A 137 -23.69 2.84 9.39
CA LEU A 137 -22.80 2.18 10.36
C LEU A 137 -22.15 0.89 9.84
N ASP A 138 -22.89 0.10 9.05
CA ASP A 138 -22.42 -1.18 8.48
C ASP A 138 -21.66 -1.02 7.16
N ARG A 139 -21.57 0.19 6.61
CA ARG A 139 -20.92 0.43 5.33
C ARG A 139 -19.39 0.50 5.49
N PRO A 140 -18.59 -0.23 4.69
CA PRO A 140 -17.13 -0.11 4.69
C PRO A 140 -16.67 1.31 4.37
N ALA A 141 -15.68 1.81 5.13
CA ALA A 141 -15.15 3.16 4.97
C ALA A 141 -14.59 3.42 3.55
N GLY A 142 -14.00 2.40 2.91
CA GLY A 142 -13.52 2.50 1.53
C GLY A 142 -14.62 2.80 0.49
N LYS A 143 -15.87 2.42 0.78
CA LYS A 143 -17.05 2.61 -0.09
C LYS A 143 -17.82 3.90 0.21
N LEU A 144 -17.38 4.73 1.14
CA LEU A 144 -17.97 6.04 1.44
C LEU A 144 -17.57 7.09 0.40
N SER A 145 -18.38 8.14 0.22
CA SER A 145 -17.97 9.31 -0.57
C SER A 145 -16.84 10.08 0.13
N GLY A 146 -16.13 10.96 -0.59
CA GLY A 146 -15.05 11.76 0.00
C GLY A 146 -15.51 12.56 1.24
N GLY A 147 -16.63 13.27 1.14
CA GLY A 147 -17.22 14.00 2.27
C GLY A 147 -17.61 13.09 3.44
N MET A 148 -18.20 11.93 3.17
CA MET A 148 -18.52 10.94 4.23
C MET A 148 -17.26 10.37 4.90
N LYS A 149 -16.18 10.16 4.15
CA LYS A 149 -14.87 9.75 4.71
C LYS A 149 -14.33 10.83 5.64
N GLN A 150 -14.40 12.11 5.26
CA GLN A 150 -13.95 13.20 6.13
C GLN A 150 -14.81 13.34 7.39
N LYS A 151 -16.14 13.21 7.27
CA LYS A 151 -17.04 13.17 8.45
C LYS A 151 -16.69 12.01 9.38
N LEU A 152 -16.44 10.80 8.86
CA LEU A 152 -16.01 9.65 9.67
C LEU A 152 -14.63 9.89 10.30
N GLY A 153 -13.68 10.45 9.55
CA GLY A 153 -12.36 10.86 10.05
C GLY A 153 -12.47 11.80 11.24
N LEU A 154 -13.34 12.80 11.15
CA LEU A 154 -13.64 13.73 12.23
C LEU A 154 -14.29 13.04 13.43
N CYS A 155 -15.26 12.13 13.23
CA CYS A 155 -15.82 11.31 14.32
C CYS A 155 -14.75 10.50 15.05
N CYS A 156 -13.83 9.88 14.31
CA CYS A 156 -12.73 9.09 14.89
C CYS A 156 -11.79 9.98 15.72
N SER A 157 -11.52 11.19 15.25
CA SER A 157 -10.74 12.21 15.95
C SER A 157 -11.45 12.74 17.20
N LEU A 158 -12.77 12.82 17.23
CA LEU A 158 -13.52 13.41 18.36
C LEU A 158 -14.01 12.40 19.39
N ILE A 159 -13.93 11.10 19.09
CA ILE A 159 -14.51 10.07 19.97
C ILE A 159 -13.94 10.11 21.39
N HIS A 160 -12.76 10.72 21.59
CA HIS A 160 -12.01 10.78 22.84
C HIS A 160 -11.99 12.15 23.53
N ASP A 161 -12.84 13.11 23.11
CA ASP A 161 -12.92 14.49 23.66
C ASP A 161 -11.55 15.19 23.80
N PRO A 162 -10.91 15.56 22.68
CA PRO A 162 -9.60 16.21 22.70
C PRO A 162 -9.66 17.66 23.23
N ASP A 163 -8.59 18.12 23.87
CA ASP A 163 -8.38 19.53 24.23
C ASP A 163 -7.86 20.34 23.02
N LEU A 164 -7.17 19.66 22.09
CA LEU A 164 -6.62 20.24 20.86
C LEU A 164 -7.01 19.39 19.65
N LEU A 165 -7.79 19.95 18.73
CA LEU A 165 -8.14 19.32 17.46
C LEU A 165 -7.31 19.92 16.32
N VAL A 166 -6.51 19.09 15.66
CA VAL A 166 -5.67 19.48 14.53
C VAL A 166 -6.22 18.86 13.24
N LEU A 167 -6.61 19.71 12.30
CA LEU A 167 -7.19 19.34 11.00
C LEU A 167 -6.26 19.81 9.88
N ASP A 168 -5.63 18.86 9.19
CA ASP A 168 -4.71 19.16 8.10
C ASP A 168 -5.43 19.01 6.77
N GLU A 169 -5.83 20.15 6.18
CA GLU A 169 -6.56 20.23 4.91
C GLU A 169 -7.78 19.28 4.86
N PRO A 170 -8.72 19.40 5.82
CA PRO A 170 -9.80 18.43 6.03
C PRO A 170 -10.82 18.41 4.89
N THR A 171 -10.87 19.45 4.08
CA THR A 171 -11.90 19.70 3.05
C THR A 171 -11.33 19.66 1.63
N THR A 172 -10.03 19.38 1.47
CA THR A 172 -9.40 19.24 0.16
C THR A 172 -10.06 18.12 -0.65
N GLY A 173 -10.49 18.46 -1.86
CA GLY A 173 -11.18 17.53 -2.75
C GLY A 173 -12.61 17.19 -2.34
N VAL A 174 -13.22 17.95 -1.43
CA VAL A 174 -14.65 17.87 -1.06
C VAL A 174 -15.43 18.99 -1.76
N ASP A 175 -16.65 18.71 -2.20
CA ASP A 175 -17.50 19.69 -2.87
C ASP A 175 -18.00 20.81 -1.93
N PRO A 176 -18.39 21.99 -2.46
CA PRO A 176 -18.74 23.16 -1.64
C PRO A 176 -19.85 22.90 -0.60
N LEU A 177 -20.89 22.15 -0.95
CA LEU A 177 -21.98 21.83 -0.02
C LEU A 177 -21.48 20.94 1.12
N ALA A 178 -20.78 19.85 0.78
CA ALA A 178 -20.23 18.95 1.79
C ALA A 178 -19.15 19.62 2.67
N ARG A 179 -18.39 20.59 2.12
CA ARG A 179 -17.47 21.45 2.88
C ARG A 179 -18.21 22.34 3.86
N ARG A 180 -19.27 23.03 3.44
CA ARG A 180 -20.10 23.84 4.34
C ARG A 180 -20.68 22.99 5.47
N GLN A 181 -21.25 21.84 5.14
CA GLN A 181 -21.75 20.88 6.13
C GLN A 181 -20.66 20.40 7.10
N PHE A 182 -19.42 20.25 6.65
CA PHE A 182 -18.30 19.89 7.50
C PHE A 182 -17.97 21.01 8.50
N TRP A 183 -17.94 22.27 8.05
CA TRP A 183 -17.68 23.41 8.94
C TRP A 183 -18.81 23.67 9.92
N ASP A 184 -20.07 23.58 9.48
CA ASP A 184 -21.24 23.69 10.36
C ASP A 184 -21.17 22.65 11.49
N LEU A 185 -20.63 21.46 11.19
CA LEU A 185 -20.40 20.41 12.18
C LEU A 185 -19.30 20.77 13.17
N VAL A 186 -18.15 21.27 12.70
CA VAL A 186 -17.06 21.74 13.56
C VAL A 186 -17.55 22.87 14.49
N ASP A 187 -18.36 23.79 13.98
CA ASP A 187 -18.95 24.89 14.76
C ASP A 187 -19.92 24.38 15.84
N ASN A 188 -20.73 23.37 15.52
CA ASN A 188 -21.59 22.69 16.51
C ASN A 188 -20.76 22.06 17.63
N ILE A 189 -19.70 21.32 17.28
CA ILE A 189 -18.83 20.66 18.28
C ILE A 189 -18.11 21.70 19.14
N LYS A 190 -17.65 22.80 18.55
CA LYS A 190 -16.99 23.89 19.28
C LYS A 190 -17.95 24.57 20.26
N ARG A 191 -19.23 24.70 19.91
CA ARG A 191 -20.29 25.16 20.83
C ARG A 191 -20.50 24.21 22.00
N GLU A 192 -20.45 22.90 21.76
CA GLU A 192 -20.54 21.88 22.82
C GLU A 192 -19.27 21.81 23.70
N GLN A 193 -18.10 22.09 23.13
CA GLN A 193 -16.79 22.02 23.79
C GLN A 193 -16.04 23.35 23.72
N PRO A 194 -16.47 24.37 24.48
CA PRO A 194 -15.90 25.72 24.40
C PRO A 194 -14.40 25.78 24.73
N ASN A 195 -13.91 24.86 25.57
CA ASN A 195 -12.51 24.80 25.98
C ASN A 195 -11.57 24.19 24.92
N MET A 196 -12.08 23.53 23.88
CA MET A 196 -11.25 22.87 22.85
C MET A 196 -10.59 23.92 21.94
N SER A 197 -9.30 23.80 21.65
CA SER A 197 -8.64 24.62 20.62
C SER A 197 -8.65 23.89 19.28
N VAL A 198 -8.90 24.58 18.17
CA VAL A 198 -8.93 23.97 16.84
C VAL A 198 -7.88 24.62 15.96
N ILE A 199 -6.98 23.82 15.37
CA ILE A 199 -5.98 24.29 14.41
C ILE A 199 -6.27 23.63 13.07
N VAL A 200 -6.45 24.44 12.03
CA VAL A 200 -6.82 24.00 10.69
C VAL A 200 -5.77 24.46 9.70
N ALA A 201 -5.18 23.57 8.90
CA ALA A 201 -4.52 23.97 7.66
C ALA A 201 -5.54 24.00 6.52
N THR A 202 -5.61 25.09 5.77
CA THR A 202 -6.45 25.17 4.57
C THR A 202 -5.73 25.91 3.45
N ALA A 203 -6.00 25.46 2.23
CA ALA A 203 -5.64 26.17 0.99
C ALA A 203 -6.83 27.00 0.45
N TYR A 204 -7.99 26.95 1.09
CA TYR A 204 -9.20 27.67 0.69
C TYR A 204 -9.38 28.93 1.55
N MET A 205 -9.21 30.10 0.95
CA MET A 205 -9.33 31.37 1.68
C MET A 205 -10.77 31.66 2.15
N ASP A 206 -11.78 31.14 1.47
CA ASP A 206 -13.19 31.26 1.91
C ASP A 206 -13.45 30.55 3.24
N GLU A 207 -12.74 29.45 3.51
CA GLU A 207 -12.78 28.78 4.80
C GLU A 207 -12.07 29.63 5.86
N ALA A 208 -10.92 30.21 5.49
CA ALA A 208 -10.12 31.05 6.37
C ALA A 208 -10.87 32.28 6.89
N GLN A 209 -11.83 32.81 6.13
CA GLN A 209 -12.68 33.93 6.57
C GLN A 209 -13.50 33.62 7.83
N ARG A 210 -13.80 32.34 8.09
CA ARG A 210 -14.61 31.91 9.24
C ARG A 210 -13.81 31.75 10.52
N PHE A 211 -12.48 31.74 10.45
CA PHE A 211 -11.63 31.43 11.60
C PHE A 211 -11.38 32.66 12.48
N ASP A 212 -11.17 32.42 13.77
CA ASP A 212 -10.94 33.49 14.75
C ASP A 212 -9.56 34.14 14.59
N TRP A 213 -8.59 33.38 14.09
CA TRP A 213 -7.19 33.80 13.96
C TRP A 213 -6.52 33.10 12.78
N LEU A 214 -5.69 33.82 12.03
CA LEU A 214 -4.98 33.32 10.86
C LEU A 214 -3.46 33.43 11.04
N ILE A 215 -2.75 32.46 10.46
CA ILE A 215 -1.30 32.40 10.34
C ILE A 215 -1.00 32.23 8.85
N ALA A 216 -0.47 33.28 8.21
CA ALA A 216 -0.05 33.22 6.83
C ALA A 216 1.38 32.66 6.73
N MET A 217 1.57 31.63 5.91
CA MET A 217 2.87 30.97 5.73
C MET A 217 3.29 30.89 4.27
N ASP A 218 4.60 31.05 4.02
CA ASP A 218 5.24 30.81 2.72
C ASP A 218 6.66 30.27 2.94
N GLU A 219 7.06 29.26 2.17
CA GLU A 219 8.40 28.63 2.20
C GLU A 219 8.95 28.34 3.62
N GLY A 220 8.12 27.80 4.50
CA GLY A 220 8.53 27.44 5.86
C GLY A 220 8.66 28.63 6.81
N LYS A 221 8.25 29.83 6.41
CA LYS A 221 8.25 31.06 7.20
C LYS A 221 6.84 31.56 7.48
N ILE A 222 6.67 32.30 8.57
CA ILE A 222 5.43 33.01 8.90
C ILE A 222 5.52 34.42 8.33
N LEU A 223 4.54 34.80 7.51
CA LEU A 223 4.45 36.11 6.86
C LEU A 223 3.79 37.14 7.78
N ASP A 224 2.60 36.83 8.30
CA ASP A 224 1.86 37.67 9.25
C ASP A 224 0.83 36.82 10.01
N THR A 225 0.30 37.38 11.10
CA THR A 225 -0.75 36.76 11.92
C THR A 225 -1.78 37.81 12.37
N GLY A 226 -3.01 37.36 12.62
CA GLY A 226 -4.09 38.23 13.11
C GLY A 226 -5.47 37.69 12.77
N THR A 227 -6.52 38.43 13.09
CA THR A 227 -7.88 38.10 12.64
C THR A 227 -8.03 38.33 11.13
N PRO A 228 -8.99 37.67 10.45
CA PRO A 228 -9.26 37.93 9.03
C PRO A 228 -9.48 39.42 8.72
N ALA A 229 -10.24 40.13 9.57
CA ALA A 229 -10.50 41.56 9.41
C ALA A 229 -9.23 42.42 9.58
N GLU A 230 -8.34 42.06 10.51
CA GLU A 230 -7.05 42.74 10.68
C GLU A 230 -6.14 42.56 9.47
N LEU A 231 -6.09 41.35 8.89
CA LEU A 231 -5.29 41.09 7.69
C LEU A 231 -5.82 41.87 6.47
N LEU A 232 -7.14 41.93 6.29
CA LEU A 232 -7.76 42.75 5.23
C LEU A 232 -7.47 44.24 5.42
N ALA A 233 -7.61 44.75 6.65
CA ALA A 233 -7.32 46.14 6.97
C ALA A 233 -5.84 46.52 6.76
N LYS A 234 -4.90 45.63 7.14
CA LYS A 234 -3.45 45.82 6.94
C LYS A 234 -3.07 45.88 5.46
N THR A 235 -3.72 45.06 4.63
CA THR A 235 -3.40 44.92 3.20
C THR A 235 -4.21 45.85 2.30
N GLY A 236 -5.32 46.41 2.79
CA GLY A 236 -6.21 47.29 2.05
C GLY A 236 -6.93 46.60 0.90
N LYS A 237 -7.24 45.30 1.06
CA LYS A 237 -7.90 44.46 0.05
C LYS A 237 -9.28 44.01 0.50
N ASP A 238 -10.14 43.69 -0.46
CA ASP A 238 -11.53 43.31 -0.21
C ASP A 238 -11.73 41.80 0.04
N ASN A 239 -10.73 40.97 -0.31
CA ASN A 239 -10.78 39.53 -0.11
C ASN A 239 -9.44 38.96 0.41
N LEU A 240 -9.50 37.80 1.07
CA LEU A 240 -8.34 37.17 1.71
C LEU A 240 -7.31 36.63 0.70
N ASP A 241 -7.74 36.24 -0.51
CA ASP A 241 -6.82 35.81 -1.59
C ASP A 241 -5.87 36.97 -1.96
N ALA A 242 -6.43 38.15 -2.25
CA ALA A 242 -5.66 39.35 -2.58
C ALA A 242 -4.83 39.85 -1.40
N ALA A 243 -5.36 39.76 -0.17
CA ALA A 243 -4.61 40.07 1.05
C ALA A 243 -3.39 39.15 1.20
N PHE A 244 -3.55 37.83 1.01
CA PHE A 244 -2.46 36.88 1.08
C PHE A 244 -1.39 37.16 0.01
N ILE A 245 -1.80 37.43 -1.23
CA ILE A 245 -0.88 37.80 -2.32
C ILE A 245 -0.09 39.06 -1.97
N GLN A 246 -0.73 40.05 -1.34
CA GLN A 246 -0.06 41.28 -0.89
C GLN A 246 1.00 41.03 0.20
N LEU A 247 0.83 39.98 1.01
CA LEU A 247 1.78 39.59 2.07
C LEU A 247 2.98 38.79 1.54
N LEU A 248 2.92 38.23 0.33
CA LEU A 248 4.03 37.47 -0.26
C LEU A 248 5.27 38.36 -0.49
N PRO A 249 6.49 37.80 -0.57
CA PRO A 249 7.69 38.56 -0.93
C PRO A 249 7.57 39.26 -2.30
N GLU A 250 8.24 40.41 -2.47
CA GLU A 250 8.16 41.23 -3.70
C GLU A 250 8.54 40.43 -4.97
N GLU A 251 9.52 39.53 -4.88
CA GLU A 251 9.96 38.68 -5.99
C GLU A 251 8.84 37.80 -6.55
N LYS A 252 7.96 37.28 -5.69
CA LYS A 252 6.79 36.47 -6.07
C LYS A 252 5.61 37.33 -6.51
N ARG A 253 5.51 38.57 -6.01
CA ARG A 253 4.49 39.55 -6.42
C ARG A 253 4.76 40.16 -7.79
N ALA A 254 6.03 40.32 -8.18
CA ALA A 254 6.41 41.03 -9.41
C ALA A 254 5.82 40.43 -10.70
N GLY A 255 5.44 39.14 -10.70
CA GLY A 255 4.78 38.46 -11.81
C GLY A 255 3.25 38.39 -11.73
N HIS A 256 2.64 38.77 -10.60
CA HIS A 256 1.19 38.69 -10.40
C HIS A 256 0.49 39.93 -10.97
N LYS A 257 -0.53 39.71 -11.79
CA LYS A 257 -1.42 40.75 -12.33
C LYS A 257 -2.85 40.33 -12.05
N ASP A 258 -3.71 41.29 -11.74
CA ASP A 258 -5.15 41.01 -11.65
C ASP A 258 -5.65 40.53 -13.02
N LEU A 259 -6.10 39.27 -13.04
CA LEU A 259 -6.57 38.61 -14.25
C LEU A 259 -7.98 39.07 -14.59
N HIS A 260 -8.09 39.88 -15.64
CA HIS A 260 -9.36 40.21 -16.25
C HIS A 260 -9.55 39.38 -17.51
N VAL A 261 -10.65 38.64 -17.59
CA VAL A 261 -11.00 37.84 -18.78
C VAL A 261 -11.59 38.78 -19.83
N PRO A 262 -10.93 39.00 -20.99
CA PRO A 262 -11.50 39.83 -22.04
C PRO A 262 -12.80 39.20 -22.56
N PRO A 263 -13.86 39.98 -22.83
CA PRO A 263 -15.11 39.43 -23.34
C PRO A 263 -14.90 38.70 -24.67
N LEU A 264 -15.63 37.59 -24.87
CA LEU A 264 -15.59 36.85 -26.12
C LEU A 264 -16.14 37.73 -27.26
N GLU A 265 -15.32 37.99 -28.28
CA GLU A 265 -15.74 38.75 -29.46
C GLU A 265 -16.85 38.00 -30.20
N SER A 266 -18.00 38.67 -30.37
CA SER A 266 -19.15 38.13 -31.10
C SER A 266 -18.87 38.17 -32.61
N SER A 267 -18.07 37.24 -33.11
CA SER A 267 -17.94 37.01 -34.55
C SER A 267 -19.24 36.37 -35.04
N GLY A 268 -19.87 36.96 -36.06
CA GLY A 268 -21.23 36.61 -36.55
C GLY A 268 -21.45 35.21 -37.12
N GLY A 269 -20.70 34.19 -36.68
CA GLY A 269 -20.93 32.78 -36.96
C GLY A 269 -21.57 32.07 -35.77
N ASN A 270 -22.79 31.56 -35.92
CA ASN A 270 -23.51 30.73 -34.94
C ASN A 270 -22.95 29.28 -34.84
N GLY A 271 -21.62 29.10 -34.87
CA GLY A 271 -20.99 27.78 -34.79
C GLY A 271 -20.86 27.30 -33.34
N TYR A 272 -21.30 26.06 -33.06
CA TYR A 272 -21.05 25.38 -31.79
C TYR A 272 -19.93 24.35 -31.98
N SER A 273 -18.87 24.42 -31.15
CA SER A 273 -17.82 23.39 -31.18
C SER A 273 -18.26 22.11 -30.49
N ILE A 274 -19.08 22.22 -29.43
CA ILE A 274 -19.59 21.08 -28.65
C ILE A 274 -21.11 21.22 -28.53
N GLU A 275 -21.82 20.17 -28.92
CA GLU A 275 -23.27 20.05 -28.74
C GLU A 275 -23.58 18.74 -28.02
N ALA A 276 -24.26 18.82 -26.88
CA ALA A 276 -24.78 17.69 -26.13
C ALA A 276 -26.30 17.78 -26.08
N GLU A 277 -26.99 16.71 -26.50
CA GLU A 277 -28.45 16.63 -26.53
C GLU A 277 -28.92 15.37 -25.81
N GLY A 278 -29.54 15.57 -24.63
CA GLY A 278 -30.13 14.50 -23.83
C GLY A 278 -29.15 13.41 -23.40
N LEU A 279 -27.87 13.75 -23.14
CA LEU A 279 -26.84 12.78 -22.78
C LEU A 279 -27.21 12.05 -21.48
N THR A 280 -27.28 10.72 -21.55
CA THR A 280 -27.59 9.85 -20.42
C THR A 280 -26.59 8.70 -20.35
N LYS A 281 -26.11 8.40 -19.14
CA LYS A 281 -25.26 7.22 -18.87
C LYS A 281 -25.79 6.40 -17.71
N LYS A 282 -26.07 5.12 -17.99
CA LYS A 282 -26.49 4.11 -17.00
C LYS A 282 -25.41 3.05 -16.83
N PHE A 283 -25.08 2.72 -15.58
CA PHE A 283 -24.19 1.62 -15.18
C PHE A 283 -25.01 0.59 -14.40
N GLY A 284 -25.51 -0.43 -15.09
CA GLY A 284 -26.48 -1.35 -14.50
C GLY A 284 -27.74 -0.60 -14.06
N SER A 285 -28.07 -0.64 -12.76
CA SER A 285 -29.20 0.08 -12.17
C SER A 285 -28.91 1.54 -11.79
N PHE A 286 -27.66 2.00 -11.84
CA PHE A 286 -27.27 3.35 -11.42
C PHE A 286 -27.18 4.31 -12.62
N THR A 287 -27.97 5.38 -12.61
CA THR A 287 -27.88 6.47 -13.61
C THR A 287 -26.89 7.51 -13.14
N ALA A 288 -25.74 7.62 -13.83
CA ALA A 288 -24.68 8.58 -13.49
C ALA A 288 -24.88 9.96 -14.12
N VAL A 289 -25.48 10.00 -15.30
CA VAL A 289 -25.84 11.23 -16.04
C VAL A 289 -27.23 11.03 -16.61
N ASP A 290 -28.11 12.01 -16.46
CA ASP A 290 -29.54 11.96 -16.76
C ASP A 290 -29.95 13.16 -17.63
N HIS A 291 -30.13 12.92 -18.94
CA HIS A 291 -30.65 13.86 -19.95
C HIS A 291 -29.96 15.24 -20.00
N VAL A 292 -28.63 15.27 -19.87
CA VAL A 292 -27.87 16.54 -19.86
C VAL A 292 -27.78 17.13 -21.27
N SER A 293 -28.11 18.42 -21.40
CA SER A 293 -28.06 19.15 -22.68
C SER A 293 -27.38 20.50 -22.53
N PHE A 294 -26.42 20.81 -23.40
CA PHE A 294 -25.75 22.11 -23.46
C PHE A 294 -25.07 22.32 -24.83
N LYS A 295 -24.80 23.58 -25.17
CA LYS A 295 -24.09 23.99 -26.38
C LYS A 295 -23.02 25.02 -26.06
N ILE A 296 -21.83 24.83 -26.64
CA ILE A 296 -20.63 25.63 -26.38
C ILE A 296 -20.13 26.22 -27.69
N ARG A 297 -19.98 27.55 -27.71
CA ARG A 297 -19.54 28.35 -28.85
C ARG A 297 -18.04 28.21 -29.07
N GLU A 298 -17.59 28.51 -30.28
CA GLU A 298 -16.16 28.48 -30.59
C GLU A 298 -15.39 29.54 -29.78
N GLY A 299 -14.27 29.15 -29.17
CA GLY A 299 -13.44 30.02 -28.33
C GLY A 299 -14.02 30.32 -26.94
N GLU A 300 -15.20 29.80 -26.60
CA GLU A 300 -15.83 29.96 -25.28
C GLU A 300 -15.07 29.16 -24.20
N ILE A 301 -14.89 29.77 -23.02
CA ILE A 301 -14.46 29.07 -21.80
C ILE A 301 -15.73 28.67 -21.04
N PHE A 302 -16.09 27.39 -21.14
CA PHE A 302 -17.29 26.84 -20.54
C PHE A 302 -16.96 26.08 -19.24
N GLY A 303 -17.46 26.58 -18.13
CA GLY A 303 -17.31 25.96 -16.82
C GLY A 303 -18.38 24.91 -16.54
N PHE A 304 -17.96 23.73 -16.08
CA PHE A 304 -18.86 22.65 -15.71
C PHE A 304 -18.72 22.36 -14.21
N LEU A 305 -19.61 22.98 -13.42
CA LEU A 305 -19.55 23.05 -11.97
C LEU A 305 -20.54 22.04 -11.38
N GLY A 306 -20.20 21.38 -10.27
CA GLY A 306 -21.12 20.45 -9.61
C GLY A 306 -20.47 19.72 -8.44
N SER A 307 -21.26 19.02 -7.63
CA SER A 307 -20.74 18.23 -6.52
C SER A 307 -19.93 17.01 -6.97
N ASN A 308 -19.19 16.39 -6.05
CA ASN A 308 -18.46 15.16 -6.36
C ASN A 308 -19.45 14.03 -6.63
N GLY A 309 -19.24 13.30 -7.73
CA GLY A 309 -20.14 12.22 -8.14
C GLY A 309 -21.42 12.66 -8.83
N CYS A 310 -21.60 13.95 -9.16
CA CYS A 310 -22.77 14.43 -9.89
C CYS A 310 -22.77 14.12 -11.40
N GLY A 311 -21.73 13.45 -11.91
CA GLY A 311 -21.62 13.05 -13.32
C GLY A 311 -20.59 13.83 -14.17
N LYS A 312 -19.85 14.81 -13.62
CA LYS A 312 -18.88 15.65 -14.37
C LYS A 312 -17.91 14.85 -15.23
N THR A 313 -17.08 14.02 -14.60
CA THR A 313 -16.09 13.17 -15.28
C THR A 313 -16.76 12.16 -16.22
N THR A 314 -17.96 11.67 -15.88
CA THR A 314 -18.72 10.76 -16.75
C THR A 314 -19.14 11.47 -18.04
N THR A 315 -19.65 12.70 -17.94
CA THR A 315 -19.99 13.56 -19.09
C THR A 315 -18.75 13.85 -19.92
N MET A 316 -17.62 14.20 -19.31
CA MET A 316 -16.36 14.44 -20.03
C MET A 316 -15.87 13.21 -20.77
N ARG A 317 -15.92 12.02 -20.16
CA ARG A 317 -15.56 10.76 -20.82
C ARG A 317 -16.49 10.43 -21.98
N MET A 318 -17.75 10.84 -21.92
CA MET A 318 -18.66 10.74 -23.06
C MET A 318 -18.29 11.72 -24.18
N LEU A 319 -17.94 12.96 -23.84
CA LEU A 319 -17.49 13.97 -24.82
C LEU A 319 -16.16 13.60 -25.48
N THR A 320 -15.24 12.94 -24.76
CA THR A 320 -13.95 12.49 -25.32
C THR A 320 -14.07 11.15 -26.08
N GLY A 321 -15.24 10.52 -26.08
CA GLY A 321 -15.46 9.20 -26.68
C GLY A 321 -14.79 8.03 -25.95
N LEU A 322 -14.29 8.25 -24.72
CA LEU A 322 -13.76 7.20 -23.84
C LEU A 322 -14.86 6.34 -23.21
N LEU A 323 -16.08 6.85 -23.16
CA LEU A 323 -17.25 6.16 -22.62
C LEU A 323 -18.45 6.37 -23.56
N PRO A 324 -19.06 5.32 -24.13
CA PRO A 324 -20.26 5.50 -24.94
C PRO A 324 -21.44 5.93 -24.07
N ALA A 325 -22.26 6.86 -24.59
CA ALA A 325 -23.53 7.22 -23.98
C ALA A 325 -24.53 6.04 -24.05
N THR A 326 -25.41 5.93 -23.06
CA THR A 326 -26.51 4.96 -23.08
C THR A 326 -27.68 5.49 -23.91
N GLU A 327 -28.02 6.77 -23.75
CA GLU A 327 -29.03 7.49 -24.52
C GLU A 327 -28.51 8.92 -24.82
N GLY A 328 -29.13 9.59 -25.79
CA GLY A 328 -28.72 10.93 -26.23
C GLY A 328 -27.57 10.92 -27.24
N THR A 329 -27.19 12.10 -27.71
CA THR A 329 -26.12 12.28 -28.69
C THR A 329 -25.20 13.44 -28.30
N ALA A 330 -23.92 13.32 -28.65
CA ALA A 330 -22.95 14.41 -28.54
C ALA A 330 -22.25 14.61 -29.88
N LYS A 331 -22.01 15.85 -30.27
CA LYS A 331 -21.34 16.24 -31.51
C LYS A 331 -20.19 17.19 -31.22
N LEU A 332 -19.08 17.00 -31.93
CA LEU A 332 -17.93 17.92 -31.95
C LEU A 332 -17.78 18.48 -33.37
N PHE A 333 -17.82 19.80 -33.53
CA PHE A 333 -17.86 20.48 -34.83
C PHE A 333 -18.91 19.90 -35.80
N GLY A 334 -20.11 19.62 -35.29
CA GLY A 334 -21.21 19.01 -36.05
C GLY A 334 -21.07 17.52 -36.35
N LYS A 335 -19.93 16.88 -36.06
CA LYS A 335 -19.71 15.43 -36.24
C LYS A 335 -20.08 14.66 -34.96
N PRO A 336 -20.87 13.58 -35.03
CA PRO A 336 -21.23 12.80 -33.84
C PRO A 336 -20.02 12.08 -33.23
N ILE A 337 -19.96 12.04 -31.90
CA ILE A 337 -18.92 11.35 -31.14
C ILE A 337 -19.23 9.85 -31.13
N GLY A 338 -18.44 9.07 -31.88
CA GLY A 338 -18.47 7.61 -31.89
C GLY A 338 -17.11 6.98 -31.56
N SER A 339 -17.10 5.70 -31.20
CA SER A 339 -15.92 4.98 -30.68
C SER A 339 -14.69 4.93 -31.61
N ASN A 340 -14.83 5.25 -32.91
CA ASN A 340 -13.80 5.05 -33.93
C ASN A 340 -13.39 6.31 -34.74
N SER A 341 -13.77 7.53 -34.34
CA SER A 341 -13.42 8.74 -35.09
C SER A 341 -12.04 9.31 -34.70
N MET A 342 -10.96 8.78 -35.29
CA MET A 342 -9.59 9.26 -35.01
C MET A 342 -9.42 10.76 -35.33
N GLU A 343 -10.06 11.25 -36.39
CA GLU A 343 -10.05 12.68 -36.79
C GLU A 343 -10.55 13.62 -35.67
N VAL A 344 -11.54 13.18 -34.89
CA VAL A 344 -12.11 13.99 -33.81
C VAL A 344 -11.16 14.02 -32.61
N ARG A 345 -10.44 12.92 -32.35
CA ARG A 345 -9.44 12.83 -31.27
C ARG A 345 -8.19 13.65 -31.56
N GLU A 346 -7.79 13.76 -32.83
CA GLU A 346 -6.66 14.62 -33.24
C GLU A 346 -6.96 16.11 -33.06
N GLN A 347 -8.23 16.52 -32.99
CA GLN A 347 -8.62 17.93 -32.77
C GLN A 347 -8.90 18.24 -31.29
N LEU A 348 -8.80 17.25 -30.41
CA LEU A 348 -9.15 17.31 -29.00
C LEU A 348 -7.89 17.21 -28.13
N GLY A 349 -7.67 18.21 -27.28
CA GLY A 349 -6.76 18.13 -26.15
C GLY A 349 -7.53 17.66 -24.93
N TYR A 350 -6.98 16.71 -24.17
CA TYR A 350 -7.61 16.23 -22.94
C TYR A 350 -6.59 16.15 -21.81
N MET A 351 -6.89 16.85 -20.72
CA MET A 351 -6.13 16.83 -19.48
C MET A 351 -6.95 16.14 -18.40
N THR A 352 -6.46 15.00 -17.92
CA THR A 352 -7.09 14.18 -16.88
C THR A 352 -6.74 14.69 -15.49
N GLN A 353 -7.63 14.44 -14.51
CA GLN A 353 -7.40 14.77 -13.09
C GLN A 353 -6.17 14.04 -12.50
N LEU A 354 -5.95 12.78 -12.86
CA LEU A 354 -4.71 12.06 -12.56
C LEU A 354 -3.68 12.36 -13.64
N PHE A 355 -2.45 12.70 -13.24
CA PHE A 355 -1.37 13.04 -14.16
C PHE A 355 -1.18 11.96 -15.23
N SER A 356 -1.35 12.34 -16.49
CA SER A 356 -1.11 11.49 -17.65
C SER A 356 0.37 11.43 -18.06
N LEU A 357 1.23 12.19 -17.39
CA LEU A 357 2.66 12.29 -17.69
C LEU A 357 3.43 11.04 -17.27
N TYR A 358 4.47 10.71 -18.05
CA TYR A 358 5.38 9.62 -17.73
C TYR A 358 6.41 10.09 -16.70
N GLY A 359 6.29 9.61 -15.46
CA GLY A 359 7.12 10.04 -14.33
C GLY A 359 8.62 9.71 -14.45
N GLU A 360 9.00 8.80 -15.35
CA GLU A 360 10.39 8.41 -15.61
C GLU A 360 11.02 9.12 -16.81
N LEU A 361 10.26 9.96 -17.52
CA LEU A 361 10.76 10.79 -18.62
C LEU A 361 10.91 12.23 -18.12
N SER A 362 11.92 12.96 -18.57
CA SER A 362 12.07 14.39 -18.27
C SER A 362 10.95 15.24 -18.86
N VAL A 363 10.84 16.50 -18.45
CA VAL A 363 9.91 17.51 -19.00
C VAL A 363 9.97 17.54 -20.54
N ARG A 364 11.17 17.68 -21.11
CA ARG A 364 11.36 17.68 -22.57
C ARG A 364 10.94 16.36 -23.22
N GLN A 365 11.39 15.24 -22.65
CA GLN A 365 11.09 13.92 -23.20
C GLN A 365 9.60 13.60 -23.18
N ASN A 366 8.85 14.10 -22.18
CA ASN A 366 7.39 14.01 -22.18
C ASN A 366 6.82 14.77 -23.39
N LEU A 367 7.19 16.04 -23.60
CA LEU A 367 6.70 16.82 -24.75
C LEU A 367 7.05 16.17 -26.09
N GLU A 368 8.29 15.71 -26.27
CA GLU A 368 8.72 15.00 -27.48
C GLU A 368 7.91 13.71 -27.71
N LEU A 369 7.62 12.95 -26.65
CA LEU A 369 6.79 11.76 -26.73
C LEU A 369 5.36 12.11 -27.14
N TYR A 370 4.72 13.10 -26.52
CA TYR A 370 3.38 13.53 -26.89
C TYR A 370 3.31 14.04 -28.34
N ALA A 371 4.30 14.81 -28.79
CA ALA A 371 4.40 15.25 -30.17
C ALA A 371 4.42 14.06 -31.15
N ARG A 372 5.21 13.02 -30.84
CA ARG A 372 5.27 11.78 -31.65
C ARG A 372 3.96 10.98 -31.61
N LEU A 373 3.33 10.86 -30.44
CA LEU A 373 2.05 10.15 -30.28
C LEU A 373 0.93 10.80 -31.10
N TYR A 374 0.92 12.13 -31.18
CA TYR A 374 0.02 12.91 -32.03
C TYR A 374 0.48 13.05 -33.48
N ARG A 375 1.56 12.35 -33.89
CA ARG A 375 2.05 12.27 -35.27
C ARG A 375 2.46 13.62 -35.87
N ILE A 376 2.97 14.53 -35.03
CA ILE A 376 3.62 15.76 -35.52
C ILE A 376 4.85 15.35 -36.36
N PRO A 377 5.10 15.95 -37.54
CA PRO A 377 6.26 15.62 -38.36
C PRO A 377 7.58 15.77 -37.59
N GLU A 378 8.47 14.78 -37.65
CA GLU A 378 9.71 14.74 -36.86
C GLU A 378 10.60 16.00 -37.05
N SER A 379 10.52 16.65 -38.22
CA SER A 379 11.21 17.92 -38.50
C SER A 379 10.66 19.12 -37.73
N GLU A 380 9.39 19.11 -37.34
CA GLU A 380 8.72 20.20 -36.61
C GLU A 380 8.78 20.02 -35.09
N ILE A 381 9.02 18.79 -34.61
CA ILE A 381 9.02 18.48 -33.18
C ILE A 381 9.98 19.38 -32.37
N PRO A 382 11.25 19.58 -32.78
CA PRO A 382 12.18 20.40 -31.99
C PRO A 382 11.70 21.83 -31.80
N GLU A 383 11.18 22.46 -32.86
CA GLU A 383 10.65 23.82 -32.83
C GLU A 383 9.38 23.91 -32.00
N ARG A 384 8.46 22.94 -32.17
CA ARG A 384 7.21 22.89 -31.41
C ARG A 384 7.44 22.67 -29.92
N VAL A 385 8.37 21.78 -29.55
CA VAL A 385 8.74 21.55 -28.16
C VAL A 385 9.35 22.82 -27.57
N GLU A 386 10.25 23.49 -28.28
CA GLU A 386 10.85 24.75 -27.81
C GLU A 386 9.79 25.86 -27.64
N GLU A 387 8.81 25.96 -28.54
CA GLU A 387 7.67 26.86 -28.41
C GLU A 387 6.88 26.59 -27.12
N MET A 388 6.53 25.32 -26.85
CA MET A 388 5.81 24.94 -25.62
C MET A 388 6.64 25.18 -24.36
N MET A 389 7.94 24.90 -24.40
CA MET A 389 8.84 25.14 -23.28
C MET A 389 8.92 26.63 -22.92
N ASN A 390 8.95 27.52 -23.91
CA ASN A 390 8.97 28.97 -23.68
C ASN A 390 7.59 29.50 -23.24
N ARG A 391 6.52 29.12 -23.94
CA ARG A 391 5.16 29.59 -23.66
C ARG A 391 4.66 29.20 -22.27
N PHE A 392 4.95 27.97 -21.84
CA PHE A 392 4.54 27.46 -20.52
C PHE A 392 5.59 27.68 -19.41
N GLN A 393 6.67 28.43 -19.70
CA GLN A 393 7.74 28.75 -18.76
C GLN A 393 8.42 27.51 -18.13
N LEU A 394 8.71 26.49 -18.94
CA LEU A 394 9.26 25.21 -18.49
C LEU A 394 10.77 25.08 -18.73
N LYS A 395 11.42 26.08 -19.35
CA LYS A 395 12.80 26.02 -19.84
C LYS A 395 13.84 25.71 -18.76
N GLU A 396 13.68 26.27 -17.57
CA GLU A 396 14.62 26.07 -16.46
C GLU A 396 14.59 24.64 -15.89
N ILE A 397 13.48 23.92 -16.10
CA ILE A 397 13.24 22.58 -15.55
C ILE A 397 13.26 21.48 -16.61
N GLU A 398 13.75 21.77 -17.82
CA GLU A 398 13.72 20.89 -19.00
C GLU A 398 14.18 19.44 -18.73
N LYS A 399 15.20 19.27 -17.89
CA LYS A 399 15.83 17.97 -17.58
C LYS A 399 15.32 17.33 -16.29
N VAL A 400 14.39 17.97 -15.59
CA VAL A 400 13.82 17.47 -14.33
C VAL A 400 12.76 16.42 -14.63
N LEU A 401 12.61 15.42 -13.74
CA LEU A 401 11.57 14.40 -13.85
C LEU A 401 10.25 14.95 -13.28
N PRO A 402 9.08 14.66 -13.90
CA PRO A 402 7.80 15.14 -13.43
C PRO A 402 7.54 14.82 -11.96
N LYS A 403 7.98 13.67 -11.44
CA LYS A 403 7.76 13.28 -10.04
C LYS A 403 8.29 14.32 -9.03
N ASP A 404 9.39 14.98 -9.36
CA ASP A 404 10.11 15.94 -8.51
C ASP A 404 9.58 17.38 -8.66
N LEU A 405 8.67 17.64 -9.61
CA LEU A 405 8.11 18.97 -9.83
C LEU A 405 7.03 19.34 -8.79
N PRO A 406 6.96 20.61 -8.36
CA PRO A 406 5.79 21.17 -7.69
C PRO A 406 4.51 21.00 -8.51
N LEU A 407 3.35 20.92 -7.84
CA LEU A 407 2.08 20.62 -8.49
C LEU A 407 1.73 21.63 -9.60
N GLY A 408 1.89 22.93 -9.36
CA GLY A 408 1.62 23.96 -10.36
C GLY A 408 2.45 23.79 -11.64
N LEU A 409 3.73 23.42 -11.54
CA LEU A 409 4.59 23.15 -12.71
C LEU A 409 4.20 21.83 -13.41
N LYS A 410 3.78 20.81 -12.66
CA LYS A 410 3.21 19.58 -13.24
C LYS A 410 1.96 19.89 -14.07
N GLN A 411 1.05 20.72 -13.56
CA GLN A 411 -0.16 21.11 -14.29
C GLN A 411 0.17 21.90 -15.57
N ARG A 412 1.14 22.83 -15.52
CA ARG A 412 1.61 23.54 -16.73
C ARG A 412 2.20 22.58 -17.77
N LEU A 413 3.02 21.62 -17.36
CA LEU A 413 3.53 20.58 -18.27
C LEU A 413 2.39 19.72 -18.85
N SER A 414 1.41 19.32 -18.04
CA SER A 414 0.24 18.58 -18.52
C SER A 414 -0.58 19.39 -19.53
N LEU A 415 -0.78 20.68 -19.29
CA LEU A 415 -1.44 21.58 -20.23
C LEU A 415 -0.64 21.72 -21.52
N ALA A 416 0.68 21.92 -21.44
CA ALA A 416 1.59 21.99 -22.58
C ALA A 416 1.53 20.71 -23.44
N ALA A 417 1.54 19.55 -22.79
CA ALA A 417 1.39 18.26 -23.46
C ALA A 417 0.01 18.09 -24.12
N ALA A 418 -1.06 18.59 -23.49
CA ALA A 418 -2.42 18.52 -24.03
C ALA A 418 -2.66 19.46 -25.23
N VAL A 419 -1.83 20.50 -25.42
CA VAL A 419 -1.96 21.45 -26.53
C VAL A 419 -0.84 21.34 -27.58
N ILE A 420 0.11 20.41 -27.41
CA ILE A 420 1.28 20.30 -28.29
C ILE A 420 0.91 20.06 -29.75
N HIS A 421 -0.21 19.39 -30.02
CA HIS A 421 -0.74 19.08 -31.35
C HIS A 421 -1.72 20.13 -31.90
N ARG A 422 -1.82 21.31 -31.27
CA ARG A 422 -2.69 22.43 -31.69
C ARG A 422 -4.18 22.03 -31.77
N PRO A 423 -4.77 21.52 -30.66
CA PRO A 423 -6.18 21.14 -30.64
C PRO A 423 -7.09 22.36 -30.82
N LYS A 424 -8.29 22.14 -31.36
CA LYS A 424 -9.35 23.16 -31.44
C LYS A 424 -10.27 23.14 -30.22
N ILE A 425 -10.38 21.99 -29.55
CA ILE A 425 -11.12 21.82 -28.31
C ILE A 425 -10.17 21.34 -27.24
N LEU A 426 -10.24 21.93 -26.05
CA LEU A 426 -9.50 21.51 -24.89
C LEU A 426 -10.47 21.16 -23.76
N ILE A 427 -10.38 19.93 -23.26
CA ILE A 427 -11.16 19.45 -22.12
C ILE A 427 -10.21 19.33 -20.91
N LEU A 428 -10.49 20.08 -19.85
CA LEU A 428 -9.67 20.16 -18.64
C LEU A 428 -10.45 19.64 -17.43
N ASP A 429 -9.94 18.58 -16.78
CA ASP A 429 -10.58 17.98 -15.60
C ASP A 429 -9.93 18.47 -14.30
N GLU A 430 -10.58 19.40 -13.60
CA GLU A 430 -10.10 20.03 -12.35
C GLU A 430 -8.61 20.44 -12.39
N PRO A 431 -8.18 21.20 -13.41
CA PRO A 431 -6.75 21.35 -13.76
C PRO A 431 -5.92 22.12 -12.73
N THR A 432 -6.57 22.85 -11.84
CA THR A 432 -5.99 23.75 -10.82
C THR A 432 -6.25 23.27 -9.40
N SER A 433 -6.83 22.07 -9.23
CA SER A 433 -7.07 21.48 -7.91
C SER A 433 -5.77 21.24 -7.15
N GLY A 434 -5.68 21.76 -5.92
CA GLY A 434 -4.47 21.71 -5.09
C GLY A 434 -3.36 22.68 -5.50
N VAL A 435 -3.57 23.52 -6.53
CA VAL A 435 -2.59 24.53 -6.95
C VAL A 435 -2.81 25.81 -6.14
N ASP A 436 -1.72 26.46 -5.75
CA ASP A 436 -1.75 27.72 -5.02
C ASP A 436 -2.35 28.90 -5.79
N PRO A 437 -2.85 29.96 -5.11
CA PRO A 437 -3.50 31.09 -5.77
C PRO A 437 -2.65 31.74 -6.88
N VAL A 438 -1.34 31.92 -6.65
CA VAL A 438 -0.45 32.58 -7.63
C VAL A 438 -0.23 31.70 -8.86
N ALA A 439 0.11 30.42 -8.66
CA ALA A 439 0.29 29.49 -9.77
C ALA A 439 -1.03 29.17 -10.50
N ARG A 440 -2.17 29.21 -9.79
CA ARG A 440 -3.52 29.09 -10.36
C ARG A 440 -3.82 30.28 -11.27
N ASP A 441 -3.51 31.50 -10.84
CA ASP A 441 -3.65 32.70 -11.67
C ASP A 441 -2.80 32.62 -12.93
N LEU A 442 -1.52 32.27 -12.80
CA LEU A 442 -0.64 32.03 -13.96
C LEU A 442 -1.18 30.93 -14.90
N PHE A 443 -1.81 29.88 -14.35
CA PHE A 443 -2.45 28.84 -15.15
C PHE A 443 -3.68 29.37 -15.90
N TRP A 444 -4.49 30.21 -15.25
CA TRP A 444 -5.62 30.87 -15.88
C TRP A 444 -5.21 31.87 -16.96
N GLU A 445 -4.07 32.56 -16.81
CA GLU A 445 -3.50 33.39 -17.88
C GLU A 445 -3.29 32.58 -19.16
N LEU A 446 -2.74 31.37 -19.03
CA LEU A 446 -2.53 30.44 -20.15
C LEU A 446 -3.85 29.96 -20.78
N ILE A 447 -4.86 29.63 -19.95
CA ILE A 447 -6.21 29.26 -20.44
C ILE A 447 -6.82 30.40 -21.25
N ILE A 448 -6.77 31.63 -20.71
CA ILE A 448 -7.33 32.82 -21.36
C ILE A 448 -6.57 33.11 -22.66
N GLU A 449 -5.24 33.00 -22.67
CA GLU A 449 -4.44 33.15 -23.90
C GLU A 449 -4.85 32.12 -24.95
N LEU A 450 -4.95 30.84 -24.60
CA LEU A 450 -5.36 29.76 -25.52
C LEU A 450 -6.76 30.03 -26.10
N SER A 451 -7.72 30.45 -25.28
CA SER A 451 -9.07 30.76 -25.74
C SER A 451 -9.13 32.00 -26.63
N ARG A 452 -8.50 33.11 -26.22
CA ARG A 452 -8.66 34.39 -26.92
C ARG A 452 -7.75 34.55 -28.13
N ARG A 453 -6.49 34.12 -28.01
CA ARG A 453 -5.48 34.23 -29.07
C ARG A 453 -5.58 33.10 -30.08
N ASP A 454 -5.64 31.86 -29.60
CA ASP A 454 -5.62 30.67 -30.46
C ASP A 454 -7.04 30.19 -30.84
N LYS A 455 -8.08 30.85 -30.30
CA LYS A 455 -9.50 30.53 -30.54
C LYS A 455 -9.86 29.08 -30.17
N VAL A 456 -9.18 28.51 -29.17
CA VAL A 456 -9.46 27.17 -28.65
C VAL A 456 -10.71 27.20 -27.78
N THR A 457 -11.65 26.29 -28.03
CA THR A 457 -12.84 26.12 -27.18
C THR A 457 -12.48 25.30 -25.95
N ILE A 458 -12.76 25.82 -24.75
CA ILE A 458 -12.30 25.19 -23.50
C ILE A 458 -13.50 24.73 -22.69
N PHE A 459 -13.54 23.43 -22.38
CA PHE A 459 -14.45 22.84 -21.41
C PHE A 459 -13.66 22.55 -20.14
N ILE A 460 -13.96 23.25 -19.05
CA ILE A 460 -13.24 23.09 -17.77
C ILE A 460 -14.20 22.64 -16.67
N THR A 461 -13.85 21.59 -15.95
CA THR A 461 -14.50 21.29 -14.66
C THR A 461 -13.73 21.99 -13.55
N THR A 462 -14.48 22.57 -12.62
CA THR A 462 -13.92 23.14 -11.40
C THR A 462 -14.90 22.92 -10.25
N HIS A 463 -14.43 23.11 -9.04
CA HIS A 463 -15.20 23.21 -7.80
C HIS A 463 -14.88 24.51 -7.04
N PHE A 464 -14.05 25.39 -7.64
CA PHE A 464 -13.71 26.70 -7.09
C PHE A 464 -14.62 27.78 -7.70
N MET A 465 -15.28 28.56 -6.86
CA MET A 465 -16.20 29.60 -7.34
C MET A 465 -15.45 30.73 -8.06
N ASN A 466 -14.30 31.16 -7.53
CA ASN A 466 -13.44 32.18 -8.15
C ASN A 466 -12.97 31.80 -9.57
N GLU A 467 -12.92 30.51 -9.88
CA GLU A 467 -12.62 30.02 -11.22
C GLU A 467 -13.86 29.98 -12.11
N ALA A 468 -14.99 29.55 -11.55
CA ALA A 468 -16.27 29.58 -12.24
C ALA A 468 -16.68 31.01 -12.65
N GLU A 469 -16.32 32.02 -11.85
CA GLU A 469 -16.52 33.44 -12.16
C GLU A 469 -15.69 33.93 -13.36
N ARG A 470 -14.59 33.23 -13.70
CA ARG A 470 -13.73 33.54 -14.86
C ARG A 470 -14.23 32.87 -16.15
N CYS A 471 -15.19 31.95 -16.05
CA CYS A 471 -15.78 31.30 -17.21
C CYS A 471 -16.76 32.23 -17.92
N ASP A 472 -16.84 32.13 -19.25
CA ASP A 472 -17.81 32.88 -20.04
C ASP A 472 -19.25 32.48 -19.68
N ARG A 473 -19.47 31.16 -19.54
CA ARG A 473 -20.72 30.55 -19.06
C ARG A 473 -20.41 29.34 -18.20
N ILE A 474 -21.32 29.04 -17.27
CA ILE A 474 -21.23 27.87 -16.42
C ILE A 474 -22.50 27.03 -16.46
N SER A 475 -22.35 25.72 -16.42
CA SER A 475 -23.44 24.79 -16.17
C SER A 475 -23.30 24.16 -14.80
N LEU A 476 -24.39 24.20 -14.04
CA LEU A 476 -24.47 23.64 -12.70
C LEU A 476 -25.04 22.23 -12.75
N MET A 477 -24.27 21.24 -12.34
CA MET A 477 -24.67 19.84 -12.25
C MET A 477 -25.01 19.43 -10.83
N HIS A 478 -26.08 18.64 -10.69
CA HIS A 478 -26.43 17.94 -9.47
C HIS A 478 -27.12 16.61 -9.78
N ALA A 479 -26.74 15.54 -9.07
CA ALA A 479 -27.35 14.22 -9.18
C ALA A 479 -27.56 13.72 -10.64
N GLY A 480 -26.58 13.96 -11.52
CA GLY A 480 -26.63 13.55 -12.92
C GLY A 480 -27.36 14.51 -13.86
N ARG A 481 -27.96 15.60 -13.36
CA ARG A 481 -28.75 16.57 -14.14
C ARG A 481 -28.04 17.92 -14.24
N SER A 482 -28.25 18.62 -15.35
CA SER A 482 -27.88 20.04 -15.50
C SER A 482 -29.03 20.91 -15.02
N LEU A 483 -28.82 21.67 -13.94
CA LEU A 483 -29.82 22.50 -13.28
C LEU A 483 -30.00 23.86 -13.97
N THR A 484 -28.90 24.49 -14.38
CA THR A 484 -28.89 25.76 -15.13
C THR A 484 -27.62 25.88 -15.97
N CYS A 485 -27.63 26.75 -16.98
CA CYS A 485 -26.54 26.94 -17.95
C CYS A 485 -26.49 28.40 -18.44
N GLU A 486 -25.90 29.29 -17.64
CA GLU A 486 -25.90 30.74 -17.87
C GLU A 486 -24.57 31.39 -17.48
N THR A 487 -24.43 32.70 -17.67
CA THR A 487 -23.27 33.45 -17.18
C THR A 487 -23.27 33.51 -15.64
N PRO A 488 -22.09 33.54 -14.97
CA PRO A 488 -22.02 33.63 -13.52
C PRO A 488 -22.82 34.81 -12.94
N ALA A 489 -22.72 35.99 -13.55
CA ALA A 489 -23.44 37.19 -13.12
C ALA A 489 -24.97 37.04 -13.22
N GLU A 490 -25.47 36.37 -14.26
CA GLU A 490 -26.91 36.17 -14.42
C GLU A 490 -27.45 35.15 -13.41
N ILE A 491 -26.67 34.11 -13.06
CA ILE A 491 -27.05 33.14 -12.01
C ILE A 491 -27.19 33.82 -10.64
N VAL A 492 -26.24 34.68 -10.27
CA VAL A 492 -26.30 35.46 -9.01
C VAL A 492 -27.54 36.36 -9.00
N LYS A 493 -27.81 37.05 -10.11
CA LYS A 493 -28.96 37.95 -10.26
C LYS A 493 -30.30 37.20 -10.21
N GLN A 494 -30.42 36.06 -10.88
CA GLN A 494 -31.63 35.22 -10.89
C GLN A 494 -31.99 34.72 -9.48
N ARG A 495 -30.98 34.49 -8.62
CA ARG A 495 -31.15 34.03 -7.25
C ARG A 495 -31.15 35.12 -6.19
N ASN A 496 -30.88 36.36 -6.56
CA ASN A 496 -30.77 37.50 -5.64
C ASN A 496 -29.80 37.23 -4.47
N ALA A 497 -28.68 36.57 -4.76
CA ALA A 497 -27.63 36.21 -3.80
C ALA A 497 -26.50 37.26 -3.77
N ALA A 498 -25.70 37.29 -2.70
CA ALA A 498 -24.55 38.20 -2.63
C ALA A 498 -23.34 37.67 -3.42
N THR A 499 -23.19 36.35 -3.52
CA THR A 499 -22.07 35.69 -4.19
C THR A 499 -22.54 34.54 -5.09
N LEU A 500 -21.67 34.11 -6.02
CA LEU A 500 -21.92 32.92 -6.84
C LEU A 500 -22.04 31.65 -6.00
N GLU A 501 -21.27 31.53 -4.92
CA GLU A 501 -21.33 30.39 -4.01
C GLU A 501 -22.71 30.26 -3.34
N GLU A 502 -23.27 31.37 -2.85
CA GLU A 502 -24.60 31.39 -2.24
C GLU A 502 -25.68 31.00 -3.24
N ALA A 503 -25.62 31.55 -4.47
CA ALA A 503 -26.54 31.19 -5.54
C ALA A 503 -26.45 29.69 -5.88
N PHE A 504 -25.22 29.15 -5.94
CA PHE A 504 -24.96 27.74 -6.21
C PHE A 504 -25.54 26.83 -5.12
N ILE A 505 -25.26 27.12 -3.84
CA ILE A 505 -25.76 26.33 -2.71
C ILE A 505 -27.29 26.35 -2.68
N GLY A 506 -27.92 27.52 -2.86
CA GLY A 506 -29.38 27.62 -2.90
C GLY A 506 -30.00 26.80 -4.02
N ILE A 507 -29.37 26.76 -5.20
CA ILE A 507 -29.80 25.92 -6.33
C ILE A 507 -29.70 24.43 -5.99
N LEU A 508 -28.63 24.01 -5.30
CA LEU A 508 -28.46 22.63 -4.87
C LEU A 508 -29.48 22.21 -3.81
N GLU A 509 -29.72 23.05 -2.80
CA GLU A 509 -30.69 22.79 -1.71
C GLU A 509 -32.14 22.70 -2.22
N ASP A 510 -32.47 23.41 -3.29
CA ASP A 510 -33.78 23.29 -3.94
C ASP A 510 -33.92 22.03 -4.79
N ALA A 511 -32.82 21.58 -5.41
CA ALA A 511 -32.81 20.37 -6.23
C ALA A 511 -32.86 19.07 -5.41
N ASP A 512 -32.50 19.13 -4.12
CA ASP A 512 -32.45 17.97 -3.21
C ASP A 512 -33.26 18.21 -1.91
N PRO A 513 -34.60 18.12 -1.95
CA PRO A 513 -35.45 18.29 -0.77
C PRO A 513 -35.26 17.19 0.30
N ALA A 514 -34.58 16.07 0.00
CA ALA A 514 -34.22 15.07 0.99
C ALA A 514 -33.11 15.58 1.93
N ASN A 515 -32.18 16.40 1.44
CA ASN A 515 -31.21 17.13 2.26
C ASN A 515 -31.90 18.18 3.15
N LYS A 516 -32.99 18.83 2.69
CA LYS A 516 -33.84 19.69 3.54
C LYS A 516 -34.54 18.92 4.66
N ALA A 517 -34.94 17.67 4.43
CA ALA A 517 -35.51 16.81 5.48
C ALA A 517 -34.45 16.30 6.48
N GLU A 518 -33.22 16.04 6.03
CA GLU A 518 -32.05 15.77 6.91
C GLU A 518 -31.65 17.01 7.73
N GLN A 519 -31.71 18.22 7.14
CA GLN A 519 -31.49 19.48 7.86
C GLN A 519 -32.64 19.80 8.82
N ALA A 520 -33.90 19.61 8.43
CA ALA A 520 -35.07 19.84 9.29
C ALA A 520 -35.17 18.81 10.43
N SER A 521 -34.67 17.58 10.25
CA SER A 521 -34.53 16.60 11.34
C SER A 521 -33.29 16.82 12.21
N SER A 522 -32.28 17.56 11.71
CA SER A 522 -31.16 18.06 12.54
C SER A 522 -31.49 19.34 13.33
N MET A 523 -32.50 20.11 12.88
CA MET A 523 -33.02 21.31 13.54
C MET A 523 -34.32 21.07 14.31
N GLY A 524 -34.86 19.85 14.26
CA GLY A 524 -35.92 19.42 15.16
C GLY A 524 -35.38 19.48 16.59
N GLN A 525 -35.90 20.45 17.35
CA GLN A 525 -35.80 20.51 18.79
C GLN A 525 -36.55 19.31 19.41
N ASP A 526 -36.08 18.09 19.16
CA ASP A 526 -36.26 17.05 20.15
C ASP A 526 -35.32 17.46 21.28
N GLU A 527 -35.91 17.93 22.38
CA GLU A 527 -35.23 18.11 23.66
C GLU A 527 -34.35 16.88 23.90
N VAL A 528 -33.06 17.01 23.62
CA VAL A 528 -32.05 16.06 24.08
C VAL A 528 -32.09 16.20 25.59
N GLN A 529 -32.92 15.38 26.21
CA GLN A 529 -33.05 15.24 27.64
C GLN A 529 -31.63 15.17 28.21
N GLU A 530 -31.28 16.15 29.04
CA GLU A 530 -30.00 16.24 29.74
C GLU A 530 -29.61 14.85 30.23
N PRO A 531 -28.55 14.23 29.69
CA PRO A 531 -28.03 13.06 30.33
C PRO A 531 -27.29 13.51 31.58
N ALA A 532 -27.70 12.93 32.70
CA ALA A 532 -27.12 13.09 34.01
C ALA A 532 -25.58 13.27 34.00
N ALA A 533 -25.12 14.15 34.89
CA ALA A 533 -23.75 14.51 35.17
C ALA A 533 -22.72 13.38 34.89
N PRO A 534 -21.52 13.72 34.39
CA PRO A 534 -20.49 12.73 34.08
C PRO A 534 -20.25 11.86 35.31
N VAL A 535 -20.60 10.58 35.20
CA VAL A 535 -20.23 9.60 36.22
C VAL A 535 -18.72 9.64 36.28
N PRO A 536 -18.09 9.98 37.41
CA PRO A 536 -16.65 10.04 37.49
C PRO A 536 -16.11 8.66 37.15
N ALA A 537 -15.39 8.56 36.03
CA ALA A 537 -14.69 7.36 35.64
C ALA A 537 -13.87 6.89 36.84
N LYS A 538 -14.14 5.67 37.32
CA LYS A 538 -13.40 5.07 38.44
C LYS A 538 -11.91 5.17 38.11
N LYS A 539 -11.18 6.04 38.83
CA LYS A 539 -9.73 6.16 38.69
C LYS A 539 -9.13 4.76 38.90
N PRO A 540 -8.45 4.17 37.90
CA PRO A 540 -7.84 2.86 38.07
C PRO A 540 -6.85 2.92 39.23
N SER A 541 -6.73 1.84 40.00
CA SER A 541 -5.81 1.77 41.14
C SER A 541 -4.39 2.12 40.70
N ALA A 542 -3.59 2.74 41.57
CA ALA A 542 -2.24 3.21 41.28
C ALA A 542 -1.29 2.09 40.75
N PHE A 543 -1.61 0.82 41.05
CA PHE A 543 -0.94 -0.36 40.51
C PHE A 543 -1.33 -0.66 39.06
N ARG A 544 -2.63 -0.58 38.73
CA ARG A 544 -3.16 -0.77 37.35
C ARG A 544 -2.67 0.34 36.43
N GLN A 545 -2.59 1.58 36.91
CA GLN A 545 -2.00 2.71 36.20
C GLN A 545 -0.49 2.56 35.89
N LYS A 546 0.27 1.82 36.72
CA LYS A 546 1.68 1.51 36.45
C LYS A 546 1.84 0.41 35.39
N LEU A 547 0.97 -0.60 35.39
CA LEU A 547 0.95 -1.65 34.35
C LEU A 547 0.45 -1.12 33.00
N ASP A 548 -0.64 -0.33 32.98
CA ASP A 548 -1.18 0.30 31.77
C ASP A 548 -0.24 1.33 31.13
N LYS A 549 0.80 1.79 31.85
CA LYS A 549 1.88 2.63 31.31
C LYS A 549 2.89 1.86 30.45
N VAL A 550 3.02 0.55 30.66
CA VAL A 550 3.98 -0.31 29.94
C VAL A 550 3.26 -1.16 28.88
N PHE A 551 2.09 -1.70 29.22
CA PHE A 551 1.28 -2.50 28.31
C PHE A 551 -0.19 -2.52 28.75
N SER A 552 -1.08 -2.12 27.84
CA SER A 552 -2.53 -2.21 28.00
C SER A 552 -3.09 -3.32 27.13
N PHE A 553 -3.69 -4.31 27.79
CA PHE A 553 -4.36 -5.43 27.12
C PHE A 553 -5.48 -4.95 26.18
N GLN A 554 -6.21 -3.89 26.54
CA GLN A 554 -7.29 -3.35 25.71
C GLN A 554 -6.77 -2.77 24.39
N ARG A 555 -5.64 -2.07 24.41
CA ARG A 555 -5.01 -1.51 23.21
C ARG A 555 -4.46 -2.60 22.30
N TRP A 556 -3.71 -3.55 22.88
CA TRP A 556 -3.24 -4.72 22.16
C TRP A 556 -4.38 -5.51 21.52
N TYR A 557 -5.44 -5.81 22.28
CA TYR A 557 -6.61 -6.53 21.77
C TYR A 557 -7.31 -5.77 20.65
N SER A 558 -7.33 -4.44 20.71
CA SER A 558 -7.91 -3.61 19.64
C SER A 558 -7.13 -3.70 18.34
N CYS A 559 -5.80 -3.66 18.41
CA CYS A 559 -4.93 -3.90 17.26
C CYS A 559 -5.10 -5.32 16.70
N PHE A 560 -5.12 -6.32 17.58
CA PHE A 560 -5.38 -7.73 17.21
C PHE A 560 -6.73 -7.89 16.50
N TRP A 561 -7.81 -7.38 17.09
CA TRP A 561 -9.16 -7.52 16.56
C TRP A 561 -9.29 -6.86 15.19
N ARG A 562 -8.73 -5.66 15.02
CA ARG A 562 -8.71 -4.94 13.75
C ARG A 562 -7.95 -5.74 12.68
N GLU A 563 -6.73 -6.19 12.98
CA GLU A 563 -5.91 -6.96 12.06
C GLU A 563 -6.56 -8.31 11.69
N TYR A 564 -7.22 -8.95 12.65
CA TYR A 564 -8.01 -10.17 12.40
C TYR A 564 -9.16 -9.92 11.41
N LEU A 565 -9.92 -8.83 11.56
CA LEU A 565 -10.98 -8.48 10.62
C LEU A 565 -10.45 -8.21 9.21
N GLU A 566 -9.30 -7.54 9.10
CA GLU A 566 -8.66 -7.31 7.80
C GLU A 566 -8.25 -8.63 7.14
N LEU A 567 -7.65 -9.55 7.89
CA LEU A 567 -7.24 -10.84 7.37
C LEU A 567 -8.44 -11.68 6.91
N MET A 568 -9.54 -11.67 7.68
CA MET A 568 -10.77 -12.37 7.31
C MET A 568 -11.45 -11.81 6.06
N ARG A 569 -11.29 -10.51 5.78
CA ARG A 569 -11.86 -9.82 4.62
C ARG A 569 -10.92 -9.75 3.41
N ASP A 570 -9.68 -10.23 3.53
CA ASP A 570 -8.67 -10.32 2.47
C ASP A 570 -8.49 -11.81 2.05
N PRO A 571 -9.44 -12.38 1.28
CA PRO A 571 -9.42 -13.80 0.91
C PRO A 571 -8.22 -14.15 0.03
N ILE A 572 -7.71 -13.19 -0.74
CA ILE A 572 -6.54 -13.39 -1.61
C ILE A 572 -5.31 -13.65 -0.75
N ARG A 573 -5.08 -12.81 0.27
CA ARG A 573 -3.96 -12.97 1.20
C ARG A 573 -4.05 -14.28 1.97
N ALA A 574 -5.23 -14.61 2.50
CA ALA A 574 -5.45 -15.88 3.20
C ALA A 574 -5.24 -17.08 2.27
N THR A 575 -5.81 -17.06 1.08
CA THR A 575 -5.68 -18.17 0.13
C THR A 575 -4.22 -18.36 -0.29
N LEU A 576 -3.51 -17.28 -0.65
CA LEU A 576 -2.10 -17.35 -1.06
C LEU A 576 -1.21 -17.95 0.03
N ALA A 577 -1.48 -17.64 1.30
CA ALA A 577 -0.65 -18.10 2.40
C ALA A 577 -0.90 -19.55 2.81
N LEU A 578 -2.14 -20.04 2.77
CA LEU A 578 -2.43 -21.48 3.03
C LEU A 578 -2.11 -22.33 1.80
N PHE A 579 -2.68 -21.97 0.66
CA PHE A 579 -2.57 -22.75 -0.57
C PHE A 579 -1.17 -22.69 -1.16
N GLY A 580 -0.47 -21.57 -1.03
CA GLY A 580 0.93 -21.44 -1.45
C GLY A 580 1.86 -22.38 -0.69
N ALA A 581 1.66 -22.57 0.62
CA ALA A 581 2.44 -23.53 1.41
C ALA A 581 2.18 -24.97 0.95
N ILE A 582 0.92 -25.31 0.70
CA ILE A 582 0.48 -26.63 0.23
C ILE A 582 1.08 -26.95 -1.14
N ILE A 583 0.95 -26.05 -2.12
CA ILE A 583 1.52 -26.24 -3.46
C ILE A 583 3.02 -26.40 -3.36
N LEU A 584 3.70 -25.51 -2.62
CA LEU A 584 5.16 -25.55 -2.54
C LEU A 584 5.64 -26.84 -1.85
N MET A 585 4.88 -27.35 -0.88
CA MET A 585 5.13 -28.65 -0.26
C MET A 585 5.00 -29.81 -1.26
N LEU A 586 3.98 -29.79 -2.14
CA LEU A 586 3.82 -30.79 -3.19
C LEU A 586 4.95 -30.73 -4.22
N VAL A 587 5.27 -29.52 -4.69
CA VAL A 587 6.33 -29.29 -5.67
C VAL A 587 7.68 -29.70 -5.10
N MET A 588 8.01 -29.35 -3.86
CA MET A 588 9.29 -29.73 -3.24
C MET A 588 9.33 -31.20 -2.81
N GLY A 589 8.22 -31.74 -2.30
CA GLY A 589 8.12 -33.13 -1.87
C GLY A 589 8.30 -34.11 -3.02
N TYR A 590 7.59 -33.92 -4.13
CA TYR A 590 7.74 -34.79 -5.31
C TYR A 590 8.85 -34.35 -6.27
N GLY A 591 9.14 -33.05 -6.35
CA GLY A 591 10.11 -32.50 -7.31
C GLY A 591 11.57 -32.70 -6.92
N ILE A 592 11.87 -32.90 -5.63
CA ILE A 592 13.23 -33.23 -5.14
C ILE A 592 13.28 -34.74 -4.85
N ASN A 593 12.95 -35.57 -5.85
CA ASN A 593 13.11 -37.02 -5.71
C ASN A 593 14.49 -37.45 -6.22
N MET A 594 15.35 -37.93 -5.33
CA MET A 594 16.65 -38.53 -5.66
C MET A 594 16.58 -40.07 -5.59
N ASP A 595 15.39 -40.63 -5.36
CA ASP A 595 15.22 -42.07 -5.18
C ASP A 595 15.52 -42.83 -6.46
N VAL A 596 16.15 -43.98 -6.26
CA VAL A 596 16.69 -44.82 -7.32
C VAL A 596 15.83 -46.07 -7.43
N GLU A 597 14.61 -45.88 -7.90
CA GLU A 597 13.67 -46.96 -8.26
C GLU A 597 13.49 -46.96 -9.79
N ASP A 598 13.32 -48.13 -10.39
CA ASP A 598 13.13 -48.34 -11.84
C ASP A 598 14.24 -47.81 -12.76
N LEU A 599 15.51 -47.98 -12.39
CA LEU A 599 16.61 -47.50 -13.24
C LEU A 599 16.67 -48.25 -14.58
N PRO A 600 16.64 -47.55 -15.72
CA PRO A 600 16.83 -48.19 -17.00
C PRO A 600 18.28 -48.63 -17.13
N PHE A 601 18.49 -49.94 -17.23
CA PHE A 601 19.79 -50.52 -17.48
C PHE A 601 19.78 -51.41 -18.71
N ALA A 602 20.93 -51.58 -19.34
CA ALA A 602 21.11 -52.53 -20.42
C ALA A 602 22.45 -53.25 -20.30
N ILE A 603 22.54 -54.40 -20.96
CA ILE A 603 23.72 -55.26 -20.89
C ILE A 603 24.39 -55.28 -22.26
N LEU A 604 25.71 -55.15 -22.26
CA LEU A 604 26.58 -55.40 -23.40
C LEU A 604 27.35 -56.70 -23.11
N ASP A 605 26.76 -57.84 -23.51
CA ASP A 605 27.36 -59.16 -23.30
C ASP A 605 28.19 -59.59 -24.52
N ARG A 606 29.52 -59.58 -24.35
CA ARG A 606 30.48 -60.04 -25.37
C ARG A 606 30.89 -61.50 -25.23
N ASP A 607 30.49 -62.18 -24.14
CA ASP A 607 30.86 -63.56 -23.86
C ASP A 607 29.77 -64.55 -24.28
N GLN A 608 28.50 -64.18 -24.07
CA GLN A 608 27.30 -64.97 -24.43
C GLN A 608 27.32 -66.41 -23.90
N THR A 609 27.96 -66.64 -22.74
CA THR A 609 28.02 -67.94 -22.07
C THR A 609 26.91 -68.10 -21.02
N ILE A 610 26.73 -69.33 -20.51
CA ILE A 610 25.79 -69.58 -19.39
C ILE A 610 26.20 -68.77 -18.14
N ALA A 611 27.50 -68.56 -17.93
CA ALA A 611 28.01 -67.79 -16.80
C ALA A 611 27.70 -66.29 -16.95
N SER A 612 27.86 -65.71 -18.15
CA SER A 612 27.51 -64.29 -18.41
C SER A 612 26.00 -64.06 -18.30
N GLN A 613 25.18 -64.99 -18.80
CA GLN A 613 23.72 -64.93 -18.69
C GLN A 613 23.24 -65.05 -17.24
N ASN A 614 23.87 -65.91 -16.42
CA ASN A 614 23.54 -66.01 -15.00
C ASN A 614 23.86 -64.71 -14.25
N TYR A 615 25.00 -64.08 -14.56
CA TYR A 615 25.39 -62.79 -14.01
C TYR A 615 24.39 -61.68 -14.39
N ALA A 616 24.02 -61.62 -15.66
CA ALA A 616 23.00 -60.72 -16.18
C ALA A 616 21.65 -60.88 -15.45
N LEU A 617 21.16 -62.12 -15.33
CA LEU A 617 19.89 -62.44 -14.67
C LEU A 617 19.86 -62.05 -13.19
N ASN A 618 21.01 -62.06 -12.50
CA ASN A 618 21.11 -61.61 -11.11
C ASN A 618 20.79 -60.11 -10.97
N ILE A 619 21.24 -59.31 -11.94
CA ILE A 619 21.00 -57.87 -12.00
C ILE A 619 19.56 -57.59 -12.45
N SER A 620 19.07 -58.28 -13.49
CA SER A 620 17.69 -58.15 -13.98
C SER A 620 16.63 -58.56 -12.95
N GLY A 621 16.96 -59.46 -12.02
CA GLY A 621 16.06 -59.91 -10.95
C GLY A 621 15.94 -58.93 -9.76
N SER A 622 16.65 -57.80 -9.78
CA SER A 622 16.63 -56.80 -8.71
C SER A 622 15.48 -55.81 -8.87
N ARG A 623 14.83 -55.42 -7.77
CA ARG A 623 13.74 -54.42 -7.75
C ARG A 623 14.17 -53.01 -8.15
N TYR A 624 15.47 -52.74 -8.19
CA TYR A 624 16.03 -51.40 -8.44
C TYR A 624 16.29 -51.10 -9.92
N PHE A 625 16.27 -52.13 -10.78
CA PHE A 625 16.71 -52.04 -12.17
C PHE A 625 15.65 -52.57 -13.13
N VAL A 626 15.39 -51.81 -14.20
CA VAL A 626 14.47 -52.18 -15.29
C VAL A 626 15.29 -52.42 -16.54
N GLU A 627 15.31 -53.68 -16.99
CA GLU A 627 16.08 -54.08 -18.17
C GLU A 627 15.49 -53.47 -19.44
N LYS A 628 16.35 -52.80 -20.21
CA LYS A 628 16.09 -52.30 -21.56
C LYS A 628 16.76 -53.21 -22.59
N PRO A 629 16.39 -53.11 -23.88
CA PRO A 629 17.02 -53.91 -24.92
C PRO A 629 18.56 -53.85 -24.86
N PRO A 630 19.27 -54.99 -25.03
CA PRO A 630 20.72 -55.06 -24.95
C PRO A 630 21.42 -54.04 -25.86
N VAL A 631 22.56 -53.53 -25.41
CA VAL A 631 23.36 -52.56 -26.18
C VAL A 631 24.17 -53.29 -27.25
N LYS A 632 24.23 -52.75 -28.47
CA LYS A 632 24.90 -53.40 -29.61
C LYS A 632 26.40 -53.14 -29.67
N ASP A 633 26.81 -51.89 -29.47
CA ASP A 633 28.20 -51.44 -29.55
C ASP A 633 28.42 -50.18 -28.69
N TYR A 634 29.66 -49.69 -28.62
CA TYR A 634 29.99 -48.49 -27.83
C TYR A 634 29.33 -47.21 -28.36
N THR A 635 29.02 -47.12 -29.65
CA THR A 635 28.31 -45.98 -30.25
C THR A 635 26.85 -45.95 -29.83
N ASP A 636 26.20 -47.12 -29.82
CA ASP A 636 24.85 -47.32 -29.28
C ASP A 636 24.81 -47.06 -27.76
N LEU A 637 25.83 -47.53 -27.02
CA LEU A 637 26.01 -47.24 -25.60
C LEU A 637 26.01 -45.73 -25.33
N ASP A 638 26.94 -45.02 -25.99
CA ASP A 638 27.15 -43.59 -25.78
C ASP A 638 25.93 -42.77 -26.21
N SER A 639 25.29 -43.15 -27.33
CA SER A 639 24.05 -42.51 -27.81
C SER A 639 22.90 -42.64 -26.80
N ARG A 640 22.67 -43.85 -26.26
CA ARG A 640 21.57 -44.16 -25.34
C ARG A 640 21.81 -43.64 -23.92
N MET A 641 23.07 -43.52 -23.50
CA MET A 641 23.44 -42.82 -22.27
C MET A 641 23.26 -41.30 -22.43
N LYS A 642 23.70 -40.71 -23.56
CA LYS A 642 23.54 -39.27 -23.84
C LYS A 642 22.09 -38.83 -23.97
N SER A 643 21.22 -39.70 -24.51
CA SER A 643 19.79 -39.42 -24.62
C SER A 643 19.05 -39.58 -23.28
N GLY A 644 19.72 -40.08 -22.24
CA GLY A 644 19.10 -40.40 -20.94
C GLY A 644 18.20 -41.64 -20.98
N GLU A 645 18.27 -42.44 -22.06
CA GLU A 645 17.51 -43.70 -22.17
C GLU A 645 18.05 -44.76 -21.21
N LEU A 646 19.36 -44.77 -20.95
CA LEU A 646 20.05 -45.67 -20.03
C LEU A 646 20.76 -44.86 -18.94
N SER A 647 20.68 -45.34 -17.70
CA SER A 647 21.40 -44.77 -16.55
C SER A 647 22.55 -45.66 -16.07
N LEU A 648 22.53 -46.94 -16.45
CA LEU A 648 23.55 -47.94 -16.15
C LEU A 648 23.73 -48.86 -17.37
N VAL A 649 24.96 -49.12 -17.76
CA VAL A 649 25.29 -50.19 -18.71
C VAL A 649 26.31 -51.14 -18.11
N VAL A 650 25.99 -52.43 -18.14
CA VAL A 650 26.87 -53.50 -17.66
C VAL A 650 27.57 -54.12 -18.86
N GLU A 651 28.89 -54.03 -18.91
CA GLU A 651 29.71 -54.60 -19.97
C GLU A 651 30.44 -55.86 -19.47
N ILE A 652 30.14 -56.99 -20.08
CA ILE A 652 30.77 -58.28 -19.79
C ILE A 652 31.85 -58.56 -20.85
N PRO A 653 33.12 -58.75 -20.46
CA PRO A 653 34.22 -58.95 -21.41
C PRO A 653 34.13 -60.30 -22.14
N PRO A 654 34.72 -60.43 -23.34
CA PRO A 654 34.79 -61.71 -24.02
C PRO A 654 35.66 -62.71 -23.24
N GLY A 655 35.22 -63.96 -23.14
CA GLY A 655 35.94 -65.02 -22.40
C GLY A 655 35.60 -65.09 -20.91
N PHE A 656 34.65 -64.29 -20.42
CA PHE A 656 34.22 -64.20 -19.02
C PHE A 656 33.97 -65.59 -18.38
N GLY A 657 33.16 -66.45 -19.00
CA GLY A 657 32.87 -67.79 -18.50
C GLY A 657 34.09 -68.72 -18.51
N ARG A 658 34.93 -68.63 -19.54
CA ARG A 658 36.15 -69.44 -19.68
C ARG A 658 37.19 -69.09 -18.63
N ASP A 659 37.33 -67.80 -18.32
CA ASP A 659 38.30 -67.32 -17.33
C ASP A 659 37.82 -67.61 -15.91
N MET A 660 36.50 -67.57 -15.65
CA MET A 660 35.92 -68.08 -14.41
C MET A 660 36.19 -69.58 -14.19
N GLU A 661 36.00 -70.44 -15.20
CA GLU A 661 36.24 -71.88 -15.10
C GLU A 661 37.71 -72.22 -14.79
N LYS A 662 38.64 -71.34 -15.17
CA LYS A 662 40.08 -71.46 -14.86
C LYS A 662 40.46 -70.92 -13.48
N GLY A 663 39.50 -70.39 -12.71
CA GLY A 663 39.75 -69.73 -11.41
C GLY A 663 40.43 -68.36 -11.54
N LEU A 664 40.37 -67.72 -12.71
CA LEU A 664 40.79 -66.34 -12.90
C LEU A 664 39.65 -65.38 -12.50
N SER A 665 39.98 -64.13 -12.19
CA SER A 665 39.01 -63.09 -11.80
C SER A 665 38.77 -62.12 -12.97
N PRO A 666 37.77 -62.36 -13.84
CA PRO A 666 37.49 -61.45 -14.95
C PRO A 666 36.90 -60.12 -14.46
N GLU A 667 37.26 -59.02 -15.13
CA GLU A 667 36.80 -57.67 -14.79
C GLU A 667 35.51 -57.32 -15.56
N VAL A 668 34.43 -56.99 -14.84
CA VAL A 668 33.18 -56.50 -15.42
C VAL A 668 33.16 -54.98 -15.32
N SER A 669 32.82 -54.30 -16.42
CA SER A 669 32.79 -52.84 -16.47
C SER A 669 31.37 -52.31 -16.26
N PHE A 670 31.24 -51.26 -15.46
CA PHE A 670 29.98 -50.55 -15.22
C PHE A 670 30.07 -49.11 -15.70
N TRP A 671 29.23 -48.76 -16.66
CA TRP A 671 29.10 -47.40 -17.16
C TRP A 671 27.89 -46.75 -16.49
N ILE A 672 28.14 -45.79 -15.60
CA ILE A 672 27.10 -45.11 -14.81
C ILE A 672 26.97 -43.67 -15.29
N ASP A 673 25.73 -43.18 -15.42
CA ASP A 673 25.48 -41.77 -15.70
C ASP A 673 25.93 -40.91 -14.50
N GLY A 674 27.02 -40.18 -14.71
CA GLY A 674 27.64 -39.29 -13.72
C GLY A 674 27.10 -37.86 -13.71
N ALA A 675 26.08 -37.52 -14.52
CA ALA A 675 25.54 -36.15 -14.58
C ALA A 675 25.01 -35.65 -13.22
N MET A 676 24.57 -36.58 -12.35
CA MET A 676 24.21 -36.32 -10.95
C MET A 676 25.07 -37.18 -10.01
N PRO A 677 26.14 -36.63 -9.39
CA PRO A 677 27.11 -37.42 -8.62
C PRO A 677 26.51 -38.24 -7.48
N SER A 678 25.54 -37.70 -6.74
CA SER A 678 24.87 -38.42 -5.64
C SER A 678 24.06 -39.62 -6.11
N ARG A 679 23.37 -39.49 -7.25
CA ARG A 679 22.61 -40.59 -7.88
C ARG A 679 23.57 -41.64 -8.43
N ALA A 680 24.68 -41.21 -9.04
CA ALA A 680 25.72 -42.09 -9.56
C ALA A 680 26.42 -42.90 -8.45
N GLU A 681 26.74 -42.27 -7.31
CA GLU A 681 27.29 -42.97 -6.13
C GLU A 681 26.30 -44.00 -5.57
N THR A 682 25.01 -43.66 -5.56
CA THR A 682 23.95 -44.58 -5.12
C THR A 682 23.84 -45.80 -6.07
N ILE A 683 23.87 -45.57 -7.39
CA ILE A 683 23.92 -46.64 -8.40
C ILE A 683 25.14 -47.53 -8.18
N ASN A 684 26.31 -46.91 -8.01
CA ASN A 684 27.56 -47.61 -7.78
C ASN A 684 27.50 -48.50 -6.53
N GLY A 685 26.91 -48.00 -5.45
CA GLY A 685 26.68 -48.76 -4.21
C GLY A 685 25.77 -49.98 -4.43
N TYR A 686 24.66 -49.82 -5.13
CA TYR A 686 23.74 -50.93 -5.43
C TYR A 686 24.36 -51.98 -6.34
N VAL A 687 25.04 -51.55 -7.40
CA VAL A 687 25.73 -52.44 -8.35
C VAL A 687 26.85 -53.22 -7.66
N SER A 688 27.65 -52.55 -6.81
CA SER A 688 28.70 -53.20 -6.02
C SER A 688 28.12 -54.25 -5.07
N ALA A 689 27.00 -53.96 -4.41
CA ALA A 689 26.32 -54.89 -3.52
C ALA A 689 25.75 -56.12 -4.28
N LEU A 690 25.16 -55.92 -5.46
CA LEU A 690 24.69 -57.02 -6.30
C LEU A 690 25.85 -57.90 -6.80
N HIS A 691 26.94 -57.29 -7.24
CA HIS A 691 28.15 -58.00 -7.66
C HIS A 691 28.72 -58.85 -6.51
N GLN A 692 28.82 -58.27 -5.31
CA GLN A 692 29.32 -58.96 -4.12
C GLN A 692 28.42 -60.13 -3.71
N LYS A 693 27.10 -59.97 -3.75
CA LYS A 693 26.13 -61.04 -3.50
C LYS A 693 26.23 -62.18 -4.52
N TRP A 694 26.45 -61.83 -5.79
CA TRP A 694 26.67 -62.84 -6.83
C TRP A 694 27.98 -63.61 -6.60
N LEU A 695 29.07 -62.92 -6.25
CA LEU A 695 30.34 -63.56 -5.87
C LEU A 695 30.18 -64.51 -4.68
N GLU A 696 29.43 -64.12 -3.65
CA GLU A 696 29.13 -64.99 -2.49
C GLU A 696 28.38 -66.26 -2.91
N THR A 697 27.45 -66.15 -3.86
CA THR A 697 26.68 -67.29 -4.37
C THR A 697 27.56 -68.25 -5.18
N GLN A 698 28.48 -67.71 -5.99
CA GLN A 698 29.44 -68.51 -6.77
C GLN A 698 30.51 -69.18 -5.88
N ASN A 699 30.92 -68.50 -4.81
CA ASN A 699 31.93 -69.00 -3.87
C ASN A 699 31.40 -70.00 -2.82
N GLN A 700 30.11 -70.37 -2.85
CA GLN A 700 29.59 -71.43 -1.95
C GLN A 700 30.27 -72.80 -2.15
N GLY A 701 31.10 -72.96 -3.20
CA GLY A 701 31.94 -74.13 -3.43
C GLY A 701 33.43 -74.00 -3.05
N GLN A 702 33.94 -72.83 -2.65
CA GLN A 702 35.34 -72.66 -2.22
C GLN A 702 35.44 -71.76 -0.98
N ASP A 703 35.78 -72.36 0.16
CA ASP A 703 36.08 -71.68 1.43
C ASP A 703 37.30 -70.74 1.32
N ARG A 704 37.05 -69.48 0.98
CA ARG A 704 37.92 -68.35 1.35
C ARG A 704 37.09 -67.15 1.78
N LYS A 705 36.69 -67.15 3.07
CA LYS A 705 36.16 -65.96 3.73
C LYS A 705 37.31 -64.99 4.03
N GLY A 706 37.21 -63.77 3.50
CA GLY A 706 37.95 -62.63 4.05
C GLY A 706 37.60 -62.47 5.52
N LEU A 707 38.62 -62.26 6.38
CA LEU A 707 38.48 -62.38 7.84
C LEU A 707 37.65 -61.28 8.51
N VAL A 708 37.31 -60.19 7.81
CA VAL A 708 36.39 -59.15 8.32
C VAL A 708 35.65 -58.50 7.14
N SER A 709 34.31 -58.50 7.19
CA SER A 709 33.46 -57.64 6.37
C SER A 709 32.87 -56.53 7.25
N VAL A 710 32.99 -55.28 6.81
CA VAL A 710 32.35 -54.13 7.46
C VAL A 710 31.10 -53.77 6.66
N GLU A 711 29.92 -54.02 7.22
CA GLU A 711 28.65 -53.63 6.61
C GLU A 711 28.15 -52.31 7.22
N THR A 712 27.98 -51.30 6.36
CA THR A 712 27.37 -50.03 6.75
C THR A 712 25.85 -50.16 6.65
N ARG A 713 25.14 -50.03 7.79
CA ARG A 713 23.66 -50.09 7.85
C ARG A 713 23.08 -48.78 8.37
N TYR A 714 22.23 -48.13 7.59
CA TYR A 714 21.53 -46.91 8.00
C TYR A 714 20.34 -47.25 8.92
N ARG A 715 20.31 -46.66 10.12
CA ARG A 715 19.32 -47.00 11.16
C ARG A 715 17.95 -46.34 10.99
N TYR A 716 17.88 -45.13 10.40
CA TYR A 716 16.67 -44.29 10.39
C TYR A 716 16.10 -44.04 8.99
N ASN A 717 16.82 -44.46 7.95
CA ASN A 717 16.37 -44.48 6.56
C ASN A 717 17.21 -45.54 5.79
N PRO A 718 16.95 -46.85 6.02
CA PRO A 718 17.76 -47.93 5.47
C PRO A 718 17.77 -47.97 3.93
N ASP A 719 16.62 -47.64 3.32
CA ASP A 719 16.43 -47.58 1.87
C ASP A 719 16.81 -46.23 1.25
N VAL A 720 17.30 -45.27 2.06
CA VAL A 720 17.75 -43.93 1.64
C VAL A 720 16.69 -43.17 0.83
N LEU A 721 15.41 -43.33 1.21
CA LEU A 721 14.29 -42.67 0.54
C LEU A 721 14.32 -41.14 0.74
N SER A 722 13.96 -40.41 -0.30
CA SER A 722 14.03 -38.95 -0.40
C SER A 722 12.86 -38.33 0.37
N LEU A 723 11.67 -38.90 0.25
CA LEU A 723 10.45 -38.38 0.89
C LEU A 723 10.58 -38.29 2.42
N PRO A 724 10.96 -39.35 3.16
CA PRO A 724 11.11 -39.28 4.63
C PRO A 724 12.23 -38.34 5.09
N ALA A 725 13.21 -38.03 4.24
CA ALA A 725 14.30 -37.10 4.54
C ALA A 725 13.94 -35.63 4.25
N MET A 726 13.27 -35.38 3.12
CA MET A 726 12.97 -34.03 2.62
C MET A 726 11.69 -33.45 3.20
N VAL A 727 10.62 -34.24 3.35
CA VAL A 727 9.32 -33.75 3.82
C VAL A 727 9.42 -33.10 5.21
N PRO A 728 10.02 -33.74 6.24
CA PRO A 728 10.23 -33.10 7.54
C PRO A 728 11.14 -31.87 7.47
N ALA A 729 12.03 -31.77 6.48
CA ALA A 729 12.94 -30.65 6.31
C ALA A 729 12.27 -29.44 5.61
N MET A 730 11.26 -29.66 4.76
CA MET A 730 10.55 -28.58 4.08
C MET A 730 9.59 -27.85 5.01
N ILE A 731 8.98 -28.54 5.99
CA ILE A 731 8.01 -27.93 6.91
C ILE A 731 8.59 -26.67 7.61
N PRO A 732 9.78 -26.70 8.25
CA PRO A 732 10.38 -25.51 8.85
C PRO A 732 10.70 -24.37 7.86
N ILE A 733 11.06 -24.68 6.61
CA ILE A 733 11.39 -23.67 5.60
C ILE A 733 10.11 -22.92 5.18
N LEU A 734 9.05 -23.67 4.88
CA LEU A 734 7.74 -23.12 4.53
C LEU A 734 7.12 -22.32 5.68
N MET A 735 7.27 -22.83 6.91
CA MET A 735 6.82 -22.16 8.14
C MET A 735 7.60 -20.90 8.49
N LEU A 736 8.80 -20.71 7.96
CA LEU A 736 9.53 -19.46 8.11
C LEU A 736 9.10 -18.43 7.06
N MET A 737 9.12 -18.84 5.80
CA MET A 737 9.01 -17.92 4.66
C MET A 737 7.66 -17.21 4.62
N ILE A 738 6.56 -17.97 4.59
CA ILE A 738 5.23 -17.42 4.33
C ILE A 738 4.77 -16.53 5.50
N PRO A 739 4.85 -16.99 6.77
CA PRO A 739 4.48 -16.15 7.91
C PRO A 739 5.30 -14.87 8.04
N ALA A 740 6.61 -14.94 7.78
CA ALA A 740 7.48 -13.76 7.83
C ALA A 740 7.06 -12.72 6.78
N ILE A 741 6.80 -13.15 5.53
CA ILE A 741 6.37 -12.24 4.46
C ILE A 741 5.04 -11.57 4.81
N LEU A 742 4.05 -12.34 5.30
CA LEU A 742 2.76 -11.79 5.67
C LEU A 742 2.84 -10.80 6.83
N ALA A 743 3.59 -11.13 7.88
CA ALA A 743 3.78 -10.26 9.03
C ALA A 743 4.52 -8.97 8.63
N ALA A 744 5.50 -9.05 7.73
CA ALA A 744 6.20 -7.89 7.20
C ALA A 744 5.26 -6.96 6.41
N LEU A 745 4.46 -7.54 5.51
CA LEU A 745 3.48 -6.82 4.70
C LEU A 745 2.40 -6.13 5.54
N ALA A 746 2.02 -6.71 6.69
CA ALA A 746 1.03 -6.13 7.60
C ALA A 746 1.41 -4.72 8.06
N VAL A 747 2.68 -4.50 8.37
CA VAL A 747 3.19 -3.19 8.83
C VAL A 747 3.47 -2.27 7.65
N VAL A 748 4.07 -2.78 6.58
CA VAL A 748 4.44 -1.95 5.42
C VAL A 748 3.21 -1.45 4.66
N ARG A 749 2.14 -2.24 4.59
CA ARG A 749 0.85 -1.81 4.02
C ARG A 749 0.30 -0.58 4.74
N GLU A 750 0.41 -0.49 6.06
CA GLU A 750 0.00 0.71 6.81
C GLU A 750 0.92 1.91 6.58
N LYS A 751 2.23 1.67 6.38
CA LYS A 751 3.18 2.73 6.02
C LYS A 751 2.85 3.33 4.65
N GLU A 752 2.51 2.50 3.67
CA GLU A 752 2.13 2.96 2.33
C GLU A 752 0.74 3.63 2.30
N MET A 753 -0.25 3.10 3.04
CA MET A 753 -1.59 3.70 3.09
C MET A 753 -1.68 4.94 4.00
N GLY A 754 -0.64 5.24 4.77
CA GLY A 754 -0.58 6.38 5.69
C GLY A 754 -1.26 6.16 7.04
N SER A 755 -2.00 5.06 7.23
CA SER A 755 -2.68 4.73 8.50
C SER A 755 -1.72 4.41 9.64
N ILE A 756 -0.41 4.23 9.35
CA ILE A 756 0.65 4.15 10.36
C ILE A 756 0.71 5.41 11.24
N ILE A 757 0.21 6.55 10.76
CA ILE A 757 0.20 7.79 11.54
C ILE A 757 -0.59 7.65 12.84
N ASN A 758 -1.63 6.79 12.85
CA ASN A 758 -2.38 6.46 14.05
C ASN A 758 -1.45 5.87 15.14
N LEU A 759 -0.37 5.15 14.81
CA LEU A 759 0.62 4.70 15.79
C LEU A 759 1.37 5.85 16.48
N TYR A 760 1.56 6.98 15.79
CA TYR A 760 2.36 8.10 16.26
C TYR A 760 1.55 9.06 17.14
N VAL A 761 0.31 9.36 16.74
CA VAL A 761 -0.56 10.33 17.44
C VAL A 761 -1.46 9.72 18.51
N THR A 762 -1.64 8.40 18.51
CA THR A 762 -2.47 7.75 19.53
C THR A 762 -1.65 7.24 20.72
N PRO A 763 -2.27 6.91 21.87
CA PRO A 763 -1.57 6.34 23.03
C PRO A 763 -0.96 4.94 22.83
N LEU A 764 -0.96 4.41 21.61
CA LEU A 764 -0.45 3.07 21.30
C LEU A 764 1.07 2.99 21.49
N SER A 765 1.54 1.91 22.12
CA SER A 765 2.97 1.59 22.21
C SER A 765 3.44 0.74 21.04
N ARG A 766 4.75 0.78 20.77
CA ARG A 766 5.39 -0.04 19.73
C ARG A 766 5.19 -1.54 19.97
N LEU A 767 5.24 -1.96 21.24
CA LEU A 767 5.08 -3.36 21.62
C LEU A 767 3.63 -3.83 21.47
N GLU A 768 2.64 -3.04 21.92
CA GLU A 768 1.21 -3.35 21.72
C GLU A 768 0.86 -3.44 20.23
N PHE A 769 1.37 -2.52 19.42
CA PHE A 769 1.16 -2.50 17.98
C PHE A 769 1.73 -3.74 17.29
N LEU A 770 3.02 -4.05 17.54
CA LEU A 770 3.69 -5.19 16.90
C LEU A 770 3.07 -6.52 17.33
N LEU A 771 2.82 -6.73 18.64
CA LEU A 771 2.20 -7.97 19.12
C LEU A 771 0.75 -8.10 18.66
N GLY A 772 0.01 -6.98 18.59
CA GLY A 772 -1.37 -6.97 18.07
C GLY A 772 -1.41 -7.39 16.61
N LYS A 773 -0.45 -6.91 15.80
CA LYS A 773 -0.28 -7.35 14.41
C LYS A 773 0.21 -8.78 14.28
N GLN A 774 1.09 -9.24 15.16
CA GLN A 774 1.71 -10.57 15.06
C GLN A 774 0.71 -11.72 15.27
N PHE A 775 -0.21 -11.58 16.23
CA PHE A 775 -1.01 -12.68 16.73
C PHE A 775 -1.98 -13.32 15.70
N PRO A 776 -2.69 -12.56 14.85
CA PRO A 776 -3.51 -13.16 13.79
C PRO A 776 -2.69 -14.03 12.83
N TYR A 777 -1.48 -13.58 12.47
CA TYR A 777 -0.58 -14.35 11.61
C TYR A 777 -0.02 -15.57 12.32
N LEU A 778 0.21 -15.52 13.63
CA LEU A 778 0.59 -16.70 14.42
C LEU A 778 -0.49 -17.79 14.33
N LEU A 779 -1.75 -17.44 14.57
CA LEU A 779 -2.87 -18.39 14.45
C LEU A 779 -2.96 -18.99 13.05
N PHE A 780 -2.83 -18.13 12.05
CA PHE A 780 -2.87 -18.53 10.65
C PHE A 780 -1.70 -19.47 10.26
N SER A 781 -0.50 -19.19 10.78
CA SER A 781 0.70 -20.02 10.57
C SER A 781 0.55 -21.38 11.24
N MET A 782 -0.07 -21.45 12.41
CA MET A 782 -0.36 -22.71 13.09
C MET A 782 -1.35 -23.57 12.28
N LEU A 783 -2.36 -22.96 11.66
CA LEU A 783 -3.25 -23.69 10.75
C LEU A 783 -2.49 -24.25 9.54
N SER A 784 -1.62 -23.44 8.93
CA SER A 784 -0.74 -23.89 7.84
C SER A 784 0.18 -25.02 8.28
N CYS A 785 0.78 -24.93 9.47
CA CYS A 785 1.61 -25.99 10.05
C CYS A 785 0.85 -27.31 10.19
N LEU A 786 -0.38 -27.27 10.72
CA LEU A 786 -1.21 -28.46 10.89
C LEU A 786 -1.54 -29.08 9.53
N LEU A 787 -1.85 -28.27 8.53
CA LEU A 787 -2.11 -28.76 7.16
C LEU A 787 -0.86 -29.44 6.57
N LEU A 788 0.33 -28.85 6.73
CA LEU A 788 1.58 -29.44 6.24
C LEU A 788 1.90 -30.77 6.95
N ILE A 789 1.65 -30.88 8.26
CA ILE A 789 1.82 -32.14 9.01
C ILE A 789 0.81 -33.18 8.55
N VAL A 790 -0.46 -32.80 8.35
CA VAL A 790 -1.48 -33.71 7.82
C VAL A 790 -1.06 -34.22 6.45
N MET A 791 -0.62 -33.35 5.54
CA MET A 791 -0.11 -33.77 4.23
C MET A 791 1.11 -34.68 4.32
N ALA A 792 2.04 -34.40 5.23
CA ALA A 792 3.21 -35.26 5.45
C ALA A 792 2.81 -36.70 5.78
N VAL A 793 1.77 -36.87 6.60
CA VAL A 793 1.27 -38.20 7.01
C VAL A 793 0.35 -38.82 5.94
N THR A 794 -0.55 -38.06 5.32
CA THR A 794 -1.59 -38.63 4.44
C THR A 794 -1.20 -38.73 2.97
N ILE A 795 -0.42 -37.76 2.45
CA ILE A 795 -0.04 -37.71 1.03
C ILE A 795 1.33 -38.34 0.82
N PHE A 796 2.28 -38.05 1.72
CA PHE A 796 3.67 -38.50 1.59
C PHE A 796 4.00 -39.75 2.41
N ASP A 797 3.04 -40.28 3.18
CA ASP A 797 3.19 -41.47 4.03
C ASP A 797 4.41 -41.40 4.99
N VAL A 798 4.68 -40.21 5.53
CA VAL A 798 5.76 -39.97 6.51
C VAL A 798 5.15 -39.84 7.91
N PRO A 799 5.10 -40.92 8.71
CA PRO A 799 4.45 -40.90 10.02
C PRO A 799 5.25 -40.11 11.05
N VAL A 800 4.54 -39.45 11.97
CA VAL A 800 5.12 -38.81 13.16
C VAL A 800 5.42 -39.90 14.20
N LYS A 801 6.69 -40.30 14.35
CA LYS A 801 7.09 -41.38 15.28
C LYS A 801 7.30 -40.90 16.73
N GLY A 802 7.67 -39.64 16.91
CA GLY A 802 8.00 -39.07 18.22
C GLY A 802 6.82 -38.35 18.89
N SER A 803 7.14 -37.41 19.77
CA SER A 803 6.12 -36.65 20.52
C SER A 803 5.45 -35.57 19.67
N PHE A 804 4.19 -35.78 19.30
CA PHE A 804 3.38 -34.79 18.58
C PHE A 804 3.22 -33.46 19.35
N LEU A 805 3.03 -33.53 20.68
CA LEU A 805 2.91 -32.32 21.51
C LEU A 805 4.19 -31.47 21.50
N THR A 806 5.36 -32.13 21.49
CA THR A 806 6.66 -31.46 21.40
C THR A 806 6.84 -30.77 20.05
N LEU A 807 6.37 -31.40 18.96
CA LEU A 807 6.38 -30.82 17.63
C LEU A 807 5.53 -29.55 17.58
N ILE A 808 4.27 -29.61 18.03
CA ILE A 808 3.36 -28.46 18.03
C ILE A 808 3.89 -27.32 18.90
N PHE A 809 4.42 -27.61 20.09
CA PHE A 809 5.03 -26.60 20.95
C PHE A 809 6.21 -25.90 20.27
N SER A 810 7.07 -26.68 19.60
CA SER A 810 8.21 -26.15 18.86
C SER A 810 7.75 -25.33 17.65
N CYS A 811 6.70 -25.76 16.94
CA CYS A 811 6.09 -25.01 15.85
C CYS A 811 5.52 -23.66 16.32
N VAL A 812 4.87 -23.60 17.49
CA VAL A 812 4.39 -22.33 18.06
C VAL A 812 5.57 -21.37 18.31
N CYS A 813 6.62 -21.86 18.98
CA CYS A 813 7.82 -21.05 19.24
C CYS A 813 8.45 -20.54 17.94
N TYR A 814 8.54 -21.42 16.94
CA TYR A 814 9.10 -21.10 15.64
C TYR A 814 8.24 -20.12 14.83
N CYS A 815 6.91 -20.23 14.88
CA CYS A 815 6.01 -19.29 14.21
C CYS A 815 6.09 -17.89 14.84
N ILE A 816 6.29 -17.79 16.16
CA ILE A 816 6.55 -16.50 16.84
C ILE A 816 7.84 -15.89 16.32
N ILE A 817 8.90 -16.68 16.17
CA ILE A 817 10.17 -16.22 15.58
C ILE A 817 9.97 -15.77 14.12
N ALA A 818 9.32 -16.59 13.30
CA ALA A 818 9.12 -16.31 11.88
C ALA A 818 8.36 -14.99 11.65
N THR A 819 7.23 -14.83 12.32
CA THR A 819 6.45 -13.58 12.27
C THR A 819 7.24 -12.40 12.85
N GLY A 820 8.02 -12.61 13.90
CA GLY A 820 8.92 -11.59 14.48
C GLY A 820 10.01 -11.13 13.51
N MET A 821 10.62 -12.04 12.75
CA MET A 821 11.61 -11.70 11.71
C MET A 821 10.98 -10.87 10.58
N GLY A 822 9.74 -11.19 10.20
CA GLY A 822 8.97 -10.38 9.25
C GLY A 822 8.73 -8.96 9.76
N LEU A 823 8.29 -8.82 11.02
CA LEU A 823 8.12 -7.52 11.67
C LEU A 823 9.43 -6.73 11.75
N LEU A 824 10.56 -7.40 12.03
CA LEU A 824 11.87 -6.77 12.00
C LEU A 824 12.23 -6.26 10.60
N ALA A 825 12.03 -7.07 9.55
CA ALA A 825 12.26 -6.66 8.16
C ALA A 825 11.41 -5.44 7.76
N SER A 826 10.17 -5.36 8.27
CA SER A 826 9.27 -4.23 8.03
C SER A 826 9.80 -2.88 8.52
N SER A 827 10.74 -2.87 9.47
CA SER A 827 11.31 -1.63 10.01
C SER A 827 12.24 -0.91 9.04
N VAL A 828 12.86 -1.65 8.10
CA VAL A 828 13.93 -1.16 7.21
C VAL A 828 13.39 -0.47 5.97
N THR A 829 12.21 -0.87 5.50
CA THR A 829 11.64 -0.41 4.22
C THR A 829 10.24 0.15 4.39
N ARG A 830 9.85 1.04 3.47
CA ARG A 830 8.50 1.57 3.33
C ARG A 830 7.73 0.96 2.16
N SER A 831 8.38 0.16 1.30
CA SER A 831 7.78 -0.43 0.11
C SER A 831 7.42 -1.91 0.30
N GLN A 832 6.20 -2.29 -0.07
CA GLN A 832 5.68 -3.67 -0.02
C GLN A 832 6.52 -4.61 -0.89
N ILE A 833 6.91 -4.18 -2.09
CA ILE A 833 7.71 -5.02 -2.99
C ILE A 833 9.09 -5.25 -2.38
N ALA A 834 9.74 -4.18 -1.89
CA ALA A 834 11.05 -4.28 -1.28
C ALA A 834 11.05 -5.15 0.00
N VAL A 835 9.98 -5.09 0.81
CA VAL A 835 9.91 -5.91 2.05
C VAL A 835 9.73 -7.39 1.75
N ILE A 836 8.98 -7.74 0.69
CA ILE A 836 8.83 -9.14 0.26
C ILE A 836 10.20 -9.70 -0.11
N PHE A 837 10.97 -8.99 -0.95
CA PHE A 837 12.32 -9.44 -1.35
C PHE A 837 13.28 -9.50 -0.17
N LEU A 838 13.31 -8.46 0.68
CA LEU A 838 14.17 -8.43 1.87
C LEU A 838 13.87 -9.60 2.81
N THR A 839 12.58 -9.87 3.05
CA THR A 839 12.16 -10.98 3.91
C THR A 839 12.51 -12.31 3.27
N MET A 840 12.21 -12.50 1.98
CA MET A 840 12.50 -13.73 1.26
C MET A 840 14.00 -14.05 1.21
N ILE A 841 14.85 -13.07 0.88
CA ILE A 841 16.31 -13.23 0.88
C ILE A 841 16.80 -13.50 2.32
N GLY A 842 16.30 -12.75 3.30
CA GLY A 842 16.68 -12.90 4.70
C GLY A 842 16.24 -14.21 5.34
N THR A 843 15.18 -14.85 4.84
CA THR A 843 14.65 -16.12 5.36
C THR A 843 15.06 -17.35 4.55
N LEU A 844 14.84 -17.34 3.23
CA LEU A 844 14.96 -18.52 2.37
C LEU A 844 16.42 -18.89 2.14
N LEU A 845 17.27 -17.92 1.77
CA LEU A 845 18.65 -18.20 1.39
C LEU A 845 19.46 -18.81 2.55
N PRO A 846 19.45 -18.24 3.79
CA PRO A 846 20.12 -18.87 4.92
C PRO A 846 19.53 -20.24 5.26
N SER A 847 18.21 -20.38 5.19
CA SER A 847 17.53 -21.64 5.51
C SER A 847 17.93 -22.79 4.59
N VAL A 848 18.09 -22.53 3.29
CA VAL A 848 18.44 -23.57 2.31
C VAL A 848 19.95 -23.84 2.29
N GLN A 849 20.79 -22.80 2.37
CA GLN A 849 22.23 -22.93 2.17
C GLN A 849 23.02 -23.19 3.47
N LEU A 850 22.56 -22.65 4.60
CA LEU A 850 23.36 -22.57 5.84
C LEU A 850 22.82 -23.44 6.99
N CYS A 851 21.58 -23.91 6.92
CA CYS A 851 20.89 -24.53 8.05
C CYS A 851 20.87 -26.07 8.06
N GLY A 852 21.78 -26.75 7.34
CA GLY A 852 21.87 -28.21 7.41
C GLY A 852 20.95 -28.99 6.47
N LEU A 853 20.41 -28.36 5.42
CA LEU A 853 19.55 -29.05 4.44
C LEU A 853 20.36 -29.93 3.50
N THR A 854 21.36 -29.34 2.82
CA THR A 854 22.25 -30.01 1.85
C THR A 854 23.53 -30.49 2.52
N ASN A 855 24.21 -29.60 3.24
CA ASN A 855 25.44 -29.87 3.96
C ASN A 855 25.22 -29.69 5.46
N PRO A 856 25.64 -30.64 6.32
CA PRO A 856 25.57 -30.47 7.77
C PRO A 856 26.24 -29.17 8.22
N VAL A 857 25.69 -28.52 9.26
CA VAL A 857 26.24 -27.25 9.76
C VAL A 857 27.68 -27.43 10.27
N ASP A 858 27.98 -28.59 10.84
CA ASP A 858 29.31 -28.92 11.38
C ASP A 858 30.41 -29.00 10.30
N THR A 859 30.03 -29.25 9.03
CA THR A 859 30.98 -29.30 7.91
C THR A 859 31.22 -27.92 7.27
N GLN A 860 30.53 -26.88 7.73
CA GLN A 860 30.70 -25.52 7.22
C GLN A 860 31.85 -24.80 7.94
N GLU A 861 32.53 -23.89 7.23
CA GLU A 861 33.65 -23.12 7.77
C GLU A 861 33.33 -21.61 7.85
N GLY A 862 34.01 -20.91 8.77
CA GLY A 862 33.93 -19.46 8.89
C GLY A 862 32.53 -18.92 9.25
N MET A 863 32.12 -17.84 8.58
CA MET A 863 30.86 -17.14 8.87
C MET A 863 29.61 -17.99 8.55
N ALA A 864 29.70 -18.92 7.60
CA ALA A 864 28.59 -19.80 7.23
C ALA A 864 28.15 -20.66 8.43
N ARG A 865 29.11 -21.23 9.15
CA ARG A 865 28.86 -22.02 10.37
C ARG A 865 28.25 -21.20 11.49
N VAL A 866 28.78 -19.99 11.75
CA VAL A 866 28.26 -19.10 12.80
C VAL A 866 26.80 -18.74 12.52
N ILE A 867 26.48 -18.40 11.27
CA ILE A 867 25.10 -18.11 10.87
C ILE A 867 24.25 -19.37 11.04
N GLY A 868 24.69 -20.52 10.53
CA GLY A 868 23.97 -21.79 10.64
C GLY A 868 23.69 -22.23 12.09
N GLU A 869 24.63 -22.04 13.02
CA GLU A 869 24.46 -22.40 14.43
C GLU A 869 23.48 -21.48 15.17
N ILE A 870 23.38 -20.21 14.77
CA ILE A 870 22.48 -19.24 15.41
C ILE A 870 21.08 -19.26 14.78
N TYR A 871 20.97 -19.58 13.49
CA TYR A 871 19.73 -19.41 12.75
C TYR A 871 18.60 -20.34 13.24
N PRO A 872 17.36 -19.83 13.40
CA PRO A 872 16.28 -20.61 14.03
C PRO A 872 15.89 -21.86 13.22
N THR A 873 16.03 -21.81 11.89
CA THR A 873 15.70 -22.94 11.01
C THR A 873 16.53 -24.18 11.33
N THR A 874 17.80 -24.03 11.69
CA THR A 874 18.68 -25.16 12.05
C THR A 874 18.10 -25.96 13.20
N HIS A 875 17.69 -25.29 14.27
CA HIS A 875 17.12 -25.96 15.45
C HIS A 875 15.76 -26.59 15.13
N MET A 876 14.94 -25.93 14.33
CA MET A 876 13.64 -26.46 13.93
C MET A 876 13.77 -27.66 12.98
N LEU A 877 14.77 -27.67 12.09
CA LEU A 877 15.10 -28.82 11.24
C LEU A 877 15.52 -30.03 12.07
N LEU A 878 16.35 -29.83 13.10
CA LEU A 878 16.76 -30.89 14.02
C LEU A 878 15.55 -31.48 14.78
N ILE A 879 14.66 -30.63 15.27
CA ILE A 879 13.42 -31.05 15.95
C ILE A 879 12.51 -31.83 15.00
N SER A 880 12.23 -31.27 13.82
CA SER A 880 11.34 -31.89 12.83
C SER A 880 11.86 -33.26 12.38
N ARG A 881 13.09 -33.34 11.88
CA ARG A 881 13.71 -34.62 11.48
C ARG A 881 13.80 -35.60 12.65
N GLY A 882 14.09 -35.12 13.86
CA GLY A 882 14.16 -35.93 15.07
C GLY A 882 12.83 -36.59 15.45
N ILE A 883 11.73 -35.85 15.36
CA ILE A 883 10.40 -36.35 15.72
C ILE A 883 9.83 -37.28 14.63
N PHE A 884 9.98 -36.92 13.35
CA PHE A 884 9.50 -37.76 12.25
C PHE A 884 10.31 -39.05 12.09
N ASN A 885 11.66 -38.97 12.11
CA ASN A 885 12.50 -40.11 11.73
C ASN A 885 13.11 -40.87 12.92
N LYS A 886 13.39 -40.19 14.04
CA LYS A 886 14.14 -40.77 15.19
C LYS A 886 13.28 -41.07 16.43
N ALA A 887 11.97 -40.77 16.37
CA ALA A 887 11.02 -40.96 17.48
C ALA A 887 11.38 -40.20 18.77
N LEU A 888 12.02 -39.02 18.64
CA LEU A 888 12.48 -38.24 19.79
C LEU A 888 11.34 -37.56 20.55
N GLY A 889 11.53 -37.41 21.86
CA GLY A 889 10.62 -36.69 22.76
C GLY A 889 11.17 -35.33 23.22
N PHE A 890 10.46 -34.69 24.16
CA PHE A 890 10.85 -33.39 24.72
C PHE A 890 12.23 -33.42 25.40
N ALA A 891 12.54 -34.50 26.13
CA ALA A 891 13.80 -34.62 26.87
C ALA A 891 15.02 -34.63 25.93
N ASP A 892 14.92 -35.30 24.79
CA ASP A 892 15.99 -35.44 23.80
C ASP A 892 16.23 -34.14 23.02
N LEU A 893 15.19 -33.30 22.90
CA LEU A 893 15.18 -32.07 22.11
C LEU A 893 15.24 -30.80 22.97
N ARG A 894 15.62 -30.92 24.24
CA ARG A 894 15.63 -29.78 25.17
C ARG A 894 16.54 -28.64 24.70
N GLN A 895 17.72 -28.96 24.17
CA GLN A 895 18.68 -27.94 23.71
C GLN A 895 18.14 -27.09 22.55
N PRO A 896 17.70 -27.65 21.40
CA PRO A 896 17.18 -26.84 20.30
C PRO A 896 15.91 -26.06 20.69
N ILE A 897 15.05 -26.62 21.55
CA ILE A 897 13.85 -25.93 22.05
C ILE A 897 14.23 -24.71 22.90
N MET A 898 15.23 -24.84 23.79
CA MET A 898 15.69 -23.72 24.62
C MET A 898 16.27 -22.58 23.79
N VAL A 899 16.99 -22.89 22.70
CA VAL A 899 17.50 -21.86 21.80
C VAL A 899 16.35 -21.08 21.15
N LEU A 900 15.32 -21.77 20.63
CA LEU A 900 14.13 -21.11 20.08
C LEU A 900 13.46 -20.19 21.12
N LEU A 901 13.31 -20.63 22.37
CA LEU A 901 12.73 -19.81 23.44
C LEU A 901 13.55 -18.55 23.75
N ILE A 902 14.87 -18.61 23.67
CA ILE A 902 15.76 -17.46 23.87
C ILE A 902 15.69 -16.49 22.69
N MET A 903 15.51 -16.98 21.47
CA MET A 903 15.43 -16.12 20.27
C MET A 903 14.16 -15.25 20.22
N ILE A 904 13.04 -15.73 20.77
CA ILE A 904 11.77 -14.99 20.79
C ILE A 904 11.91 -13.58 21.37
N PRO A 905 12.36 -13.38 22.63
CA PRO A 905 12.50 -12.05 23.20
C PRO A 905 13.54 -11.19 22.48
N ILE A 906 14.59 -11.80 21.91
CA ILE A 906 15.63 -11.08 21.15
C ILE A 906 15.03 -10.47 19.88
N ILE A 907 14.33 -11.28 19.07
CA ILE A 907 13.78 -10.84 17.78
C ILE A 907 12.66 -9.82 17.99
N ILE A 908 11.75 -10.07 18.94
CA ILE A 908 10.70 -9.10 19.27
C ILE A 908 11.31 -7.81 19.83
N GLY A 909 12.31 -7.92 20.70
CA GLY A 909 13.03 -6.77 21.27
C GLY A 909 13.70 -5.91 20.20
N LEU A 910 14.40 -6.54 19.24
CA LEU A 910 14.99 -5.85 18.09
C LEU A 910 13.91 -5.19 17.22
N GLY A 911 12.79 -5.89 16.96
CA GLY A 911 11.66 -5.33 16.22
C GLY A 911 11.10 -4.07 16.87
N VAL A 912 10.92 -4.08 18.20
CA VAL A 912 10.46 -2.91 18.97
C VAL A 912 11.49 -1.79 18.96
N MET A 913 12.78 -2.11 19.03
CA MET A 913 13.88 -1.13 19.02
C MET A 913 13.97 -0.39 17.68
N PHE A 914 13.90 -1.12 16.57
CA PHE A 914 14.01 -0.54 15.23
C PHE A 914 12.72 0.12 14.73
N GLN A 915 11.56 -0.28 15.26
CA GLN A 915 10.31 0.41 14.95
C GLN A 915 10.35 1.83 15.53
N LYS A 916 10.18 2.84 14.68
CA LYS A 916 10.13 4.25 15.07
C LYS A 916 8.74 4.61 15.62
N LYS A 917 8.67 5.44 16.67
CA LYS A 917 7.41 5.98 17.23
C LYS A 917 7.08 7.38 16.69
N GLN A 918 7.97 7.96 15.91
CA GLN A 918 7.79 9.24 15.23
C GLN A 918 8.39 9.11 13.84
N GLU A 919 7.83 9.84 12.89
CA GLU A 919 8.45 9.99 11.59
C GLU A 919 9.70 10.87 11.71
N SER A 920 10.76 10.46 10.99
CA SER A 920 12.11 11.02 11.08
C SER A 920 12.48 11.78 9.83
#